data_AF-A0L964-F1
#
_entry.id   AF-A0L964-F1
#
_cell.length_a   1.000
_cell.length_b   1.000
_cell.length_c   1.000
_cell.angle_alpha   90.00
_cell.angle_beta   90.00
_cell.angle_gamma   90.00
#
_symmetry.space_group_name_H-M   'P 1'
#
loop_
_entity.id
_entity.type
_entity.pdbx_description
1 polymer ?
#
loop_
_entity_poly.entity_id
_entity_poly.type
_entity_poly.pdbx_seq_one_letter_code
_entity_poly.pdbx_strand_id
1 'polypeptide(L)'
;MNNASYQHISKGAVDPELVNFLQMLGDEWVHLPGGESLSVFEPSLVRKLTKTLILHSYGKHMLNLVHVTRVASRRTGREGGWFNFCWLIRPARARQYAYALRQNPGNIHYAGIAIGMDDNSVSIPYPDKPVTVNYAHMPLLVALMQLILHLAGPDRLTQWVEAWTTGPWTFATAAGHANRLTSALRQLLKGKLPDKDQQAISMELVHFLMNHPGFEDDMTEREALARDKDSPVAHDFHPADIEDRHLLDFWLGCGEANTPTKGDYKTFGTVVSKFVGLLQALRVAESMTEMEAAQVLGSDVEQGELDLGGLDLFEENSGYQQHGYYVPSAENRAAAWLDGVDLEEQYSPSTYMESALTAAMMPKAWSSTMAVLYGEGADQIKFLGKTERMMLNALIFNSGVEACQLPVSLLRNHVFGFHQGCISEAMRKKRPLESLLNQPNGFDYVACMAELRAALQSLRLAHMATAHILCQHQRSELITVLLDLRPELDPTPLKRLLPTLFNQQGVIGLNSSAALEHLMAQAADPAIMGDELSAFFGEAKRAFGKVNRQGFRPEDLAKEEIIDGHGAAAAALGRIEREIERWIHALEAKADRAIYLNKKQPGACDLAYGSACIEGHGVTNTPTADYDPHKGGTDVSAVGAPVGNTPSHEAADSWKNRYAEDLSRFQSQFRKLYGGQS
;
A
#
# COMPACT_ATOMS: atom_id res chain seq x y z
N MET A 1 -10.37 -21.73 -3.04
CA MET A 1 -10.04 -20.32 -3.38
C MET A 1 -8.69 -20.28 -4.07
N ASN A 2 -8.60 -19.65 -5.25
CA ASN A 2 -7.43 -19.73 -6.15
C ASN A 2 -6.26 -18.84 -5.70
N ASN A 3 -5.04 -19.38 -5.74
CA ASN A 3 -3.72 -18.77 -5.49
C ASN A 3 -3.34 -17.55 -6.38
N ALA A 4 -4.26 -17.06 -7.21
CA ALA A 4 -4.02 -15.93 -8.12
C ALA A 4 -3.78 -14.60 -7.38
N SER A 5 -4.31 -14.45 -6.17
CA SER A 5 -4.16 -13.21 -5.38
C SER A 5 -2.73 -12.94 -4.92
N TYR A 6 -1.89 -13.99 -4.76
CA TYR A 6 -0.47 -13.81 -4.44
C TYR A 6 0.36 -13.33 -5.64
N GLN A 7 -0.04 -13.64 -6.87
CA GLN A 7 0.74 -13.31 -8.08
C GLN A 7 0.73 -11.82 -8.43
N HIS A 8 -0.28 -11.07 -7.98
CA HIS A 8 -0.39 -9.64 -8.29
C HIS A 8 0.34 -8.75 -7.28
N ILE A 9 0.68 -9.25 -6.09
CA ILE A 9 1.26 -8.43 -5.00
C ILE A 9 2.80 -8.43 -5.03
N SER A 10 3.45 -9.35 -5.76
CA SER A 10 4.87 -9.68 -5.54
C SER A 10 5.91 -9.17 -6.58
N LYS A 11 5.65 -8.12 -7.37
CA LYS A 11 6.66 -7.59 -8.32
C LYS A 11 7.42 -6.38 -7.77
N GLY A 12 8.66 -6.57 -7.27
CA GLY A 12 9.60 -5.45 -7.01
C GLY A 12 10.37 -5.32 -5.68
N ALA A 13 10.20 -6.18 -4.66
CA ALA A 13 10.94 -6.08 -3.37
C ALA A 13 11.39 -7.43 -2.80
N VAL A 14 10.59 -8.49 -2.99
CA VAL A 14 10.96 -9.87 -2.71
C VAL A 14 11.30 -10.56 -4.03
N ASP A 15 12.40 -11.30 -4.06
CA ASP A 15 12.84 -12.00 -5.25
C ASP A 15 11.80 -13.07 -5.68
N PRO A 16 11.42 -13.13 -6.98
CA PRO A 16 10.39 -14.06 -7.46
C PRO A 16 10.67 -15.53 -7.15
N GLU A 17 11.96 -15.92 -7.09
CA GLU A 17 12.36 -17.28 -6.71
C GLU A 17 11.88 -17.62 -5.30
N LEU A 18 12.04 -16.69 -4.35
CA LEU A 18 11.63 -16.89 -2.96
C LEU A 18 10.09 -16.96 -2.84
N VAL A 19 9.38 -16.13 -3.59
CA VAL A 19 7.90 -16.16 -3.64
C VAL A 19 7.41 -17.49 -4.19
N ASN A 20 7.98 -17.93 -5.32
CA ASN A 20 7.63 -19.22 -5.94
C ASN A 20 7.91 -20.39 -5.01
N PHE A 21 9.03 -20.35 -4.27
CA PHE A 21 9.34 -21.38 -3.26
C PHE A 21 8.29 -21.42 -2.15
N LEU A 22 7.90 -20.26 -1.59
CA LEU A 22 6.91 -20.20 -0.53
C LEU A 22 5.53 -20.68 -1.00
N GLN A 23 5.15 -20.36 -2.24
CA GLN A 23 3.93 -20.88 -2.89
C GLN A 23 3.99 -22.39 -3.07
N MET A 24 5.09 -22.90 -3.64
CA MET A 24 5.31 -24.34 -3.82
C MET A 24 5.21 -25.10 -2.48
N LEU A 25 5.71 -24.50 -1.40
CA LEU A 25 5.66 -25.11 -0.07
C LEU A 25 4.24 -25.16 0.52
N GLY A 26 3.38 -24.18 0.18
CA GLY A 26 1.95 -24.22 0.52
C GLY A 26 1.13 -25.19 -0.33
N ASP A 27 1.55 -25.38 -1.58
CA ASP A 27 0.89 -26.22 -2.59
C ASP A 27 1.35 -27.68 -2.57
N GLU A 28 2.25 -28.08 -1.66
CA GLU A 28 2.66 -29.48 -1.51
C GLU A 28 1.54 -30.27 -0.81
N TRP A 29 0.97 -31.29 -1.46
CA TRP A 29 -0.10 -32.13 -0.92
C TRP A 29 0.34 -33.59 -0.74
N VAL A 30 -0.22 -34.25 0.26
CA VAL A 30 -0.10 -35.69 0.51
C VAL A 30 -1.47 -36.33 0.38
N HIS A 31 -1.55 -37.33 -0.49
CA HIS A 31 -2.75 -38.15 -0.65
C HIS A 31 -2.75 -39.26 0.42
N LEU A 32 -3.81 -39.30 1.23
CA LEU A 32 -3.99 -40.32 2.25
C LEU A 32 -4.68 -41.57 1.67
N PRO A 33 -4.46 -42.75 2.28
CA PRO A 33 -5.23 -43.95 1.97
C PRO A 33 -6.70 -43.71 2.37
N GLY A 34 -7.52 -43.31 1.41
CA GLY A 34 -8.90 -42.83 1.66
C GLY A 34 -9.37 -41.78 0.66
N GLY A 35 -8.47 -41.24 -0.18
CA GLY A 35 -8.81 -40.24 -1.20
C GLY A 35 -8.75 -38.80 -0.72
N GLU A 36 -8.60 -38.58 0.59
CA GLU A 36 -8.36 -37.26 1.17
C GLU A 36 -6.95 -36.75 0.84
N SER A 37 -6.84 -35.45 0.57
CA SER A 37 -5.59 -34.74 0.36
C SER A 37 -5.35 -33.76 1.51
N LEU A 38 -4.20 -33.87 2.17
CA LEU A 38 -3.77 -32.90 3.17
C LEU A 38 -2.55 -32.13 2.69
N SER A 39 -2.53 -30.81 2.93
CA SER A 39 -1.32 -30.04 2.66
C SER A 39 -0.19 -30.47 3.60
N VAL A 40 1.00 -30.66 3.04
CA VAL A 40 2.21 -31.02 3.76
C VAL A 40 2.49 -30.02 4.86
N PHE A 41 2.41 -28.73 4.54
CA PHE A 41 2.60 -27.63 5.47
C PHE A 41 1.32 -26.82 5.61
N GLU A 42 0.86 -26.59 6.83
CA GLU A 42 -0.31 -25.74 7.02
C GLU A 42 -0.07 -24.33 6.48
N PRO A 43 -1.07 -23.69 5.87
CA PRO A 43 -0.93 -22.31 5.40
C PRO A 43 -0.48 -21.33 6.49
N SER A 44 -0.91 -21.54 7.74
CA SER A 44 -0.46 -20.79 8.93
C SER A 44 1.05 -20.90 9.16
N LEU A 45 1.64 -22.06 8.85
CA LEU A 45 3.06 -22.31 8.98
C LEU A 45 3.87 -21.62 7.88
N VAL A 46 3.39 -21.64 6.63
CA VAL A 46 4.02 -20.93 5.52
C VAL A 46 4.04 -19.42 5.80
N ARG A 47 2.94 -18.88 6.35
CA ARG A 47 2.89 -17.49 6.85
C ARG A 47 3.92 -17.25 7.96
N LYS A 48 4.02 -18.14 8.94
CA LYS A 48 5.01 -18.05 10.03
C LYS A 48 6.45 -18.10 9.53
N LEU A 49 6.73 -18.93 8.52
CA LEU A 49 8.03 -19.00 7.84
C LEU A 49 8.33 -17.67 7.15
N THR A 50 7.39 -17.18 6.33
CA THR A 50 7.51 -15.90 5.62
C THR A 50 7.82 -14.76 6.59
N LYS A 51 7.04 -14.66 7.69
CA LYS A 51 7.26 -13.70 8.78
C LYS A 51 8.65 -13.84 9.39
N THR A 52 9.11 -15.06 9.66
CA THR A 52 10.42 -15.32 10.25
C THR A 52 11.57 -14.88 9.33
N LEU A 53 11.41 -15.06 8.01
CA LEU A 53 12.39 -14.64 7.01
C LEU A 53 12.44 -13.11 6.91
N ILE A 54 11.29 -12.48 6.72
CA ILE A 54 11.12 -11.03 6.58
C ILE A 54 11.65 -10.30 7.81
N LEU A 55 11.26 -10.73 9.02
CA LEU A 55 11.71 -10.12 10.28
C LEU A 55 13.15 -10.49 10.65
N HIS A 56 13.86 -11.26 9.81
CA HIS A 56 15.21 -11.75 10.08
C HIS A 56 15.37 -12.46 11.44
N SER A 57 14.29 -13.07 11.95
CA SER A 57 14.18 -13.62 13.30
C SER A 57 14.49 -15.12 13.39
N TYR A 58 15.15 -15.68 12.37
CA TYR A 58 15.50 -17.11 12.30
C TYR A 58 16.66 -17.55 13.20
N GLY A 59 17.37 -16.67 13.91
CA GLY A 59 18.57 -17.06 14.69
C GLY A 59 18.31 -18.17 15.72
N LYS A 60 17.24 -18.03 16.52
CA LYS A 60 16.81 -19.08 17.49
C LYS A 60 16.35 -20.35 16.77
N HIS A 61 15.69 -20.20 15.62
CA HIS A 61 15.24 -21.33 14.81
C HIS A 61 16.42 -22.11 14.20
N MET A 62 17.48 -21.44 13.75
CA MET A 62 18.70 -22.09 13.26
C MET A 62 19.37 -22.94 14.35
N LEU A 63 19.39 -22.44 15.59
CA LEU A 63 19.93 -23.21 16.72
C LEU A 63 19.09 -24.47 16.99
N ASN A 64 17.77 -24.33 17.05
CA ASN A 64 16.89 -25.47 17.24
C ASN A 64 16.96 -26.47 16.07
N LEU A 65 17.11 -25.98 14.84
CA LEU A 65 17.27 -26.82 13.64
C LEU A 65 18.53 -27.68 13.75
N VAL A 66 19.65 -27.06 14.13
CA VAL A 66 20.94 -27.74 14.35
C VAL A 66 20.82 -28.83 15.42
N HIS A 67 20.12 -28.56 16.53
CA HIS A 67 19.84 -29.54 17.58
C HIS A 67 18.97 -30.71 17.08
N VAL A 68 17.84 -30.42 16.42
CA VAL A 68 16.89 -31.44 15.95
C VAL A 68 17.49 -32.31 14.86
N THR A 69 18.23 -31.73 13.91
CA THR A 69 18.89 -32.46 12.82
C THR A 69 19.86 -33.49 13.36
N ARG A 70 20.58 -33.17 14.45
CA ARG A 70 21.48 -34.10 15.13
C ARG A 70 20.74 -35.24 15.80
N VAL A 71 19.66 -34.93 16.54
CA VAL A 71 18.80 -35.95 17.17
C VAL A 71 18.25 -36.90 16.10
N ALA A 72 17.72 -36.34 15.00
CA ALA A 72 17.15 -37.08 13.88
C ALA A 72 18.18 -38.00 13.20
N SER A 73 19.41 -37.51 12.98
CA SER A 73 20.49 -38.29 12.36
C SER A 73 20.89 -39.52 13.16
N ARG A 74 20.75 -39.49 14.49
CA ARG A 74 21.13 -40.61 15.37
C ARG A 74 19.98 -41.57 15.63
N ARG A 75 18.74 -41.07 15.72
CA ARG A 75 17.55 -41.86 16.07
C ARG A 75 17.02 -42.75 14.95
N THR A 76 17.18 -42.34 13.70
CA THR A 76 16.54 -43.02 12.57
C THR A 76 17.32 -44.25 12.07
N GLY A 77 18.56 -44.47 12.56
CA GLY A 77 19.32 -45.73 12.43
C GLY A 77 19.64 -46.21 11.01
N ARG A 78 19.14 -45.52 9.97
CA ARG A 78 19.33 -45.81 8.55
C ARG A 78 20.26 -44.77 7.93
N GLU A 79 20.94 -45.13 6.85
CA GLU A 79 21.52 -44.16 5.92
C GLU A 79 20.44 -43.11 5.56
N GLY A 80 20.77 -41.82 5.69
CA GLY A 80 19.82 -40.72 5.42
C GLY A 80 18.96 -40.25 6.60
N GLY A 81 19.42 -40.42 7.84
CA GLY A 81 18.57 -40.23 9.01
C GLY A 81 17.88 -38.87 9.20
N TRP A 82 18.61 -37.76 9.09
CA TRP A 82 17.99 -36.42 9.11
C TRP A 82 17.19 -36.13 7.84
N PHE A 83 17.58 -36.70 6.70
CA PHE A 83 16.88 -36.54 5.44
C PHE A 83 15.48 -37.15 5.53
N ASN A 84 15.37 -38.37 6.06
CA ASN A 84 14.09 -39.01 6.31
C ASN A 84 13.20 -38.18 7.25
N PHE A 85 13.80 -37.58 8.28
CA PHE A 85 13.07 -36.73 9.20
C PHE A 85 12.49 -35.48 8.52
N CYS A 86 13.24 -34.81 7.65
CA CYS A 86 12.79 -33.56 7.00
C CYS A 86 11.86 -33.79 5.79
N TRP A 87 12.00 -34.89 5.05
CA TRP A 87 11.27 -35.10 3.79
C TRP A 87 10.25 -36.24 3.81
N LEU A 88 10.38 -37.24 4.69
CA LEU A 88 9.44 -38.37 4.70
C LEU A 88 8.34 -38.25 5.75
N ILE A 89 8.48 -37.37 6.75
CA ILE A 89 7.41 -37.10 7.72
C ILE A 89 6.39 -36.17 7.05
N ARG A 90 5.21 -36.72 6.78
CA ARG A 90 4.15 -36.13 5.95
C ARG A 90 2.77 -36.56 6.47
N PRO A 91 1.82 -35.62 6.70
CA PRO A 91 1.98 -34.16 6.75
C PRO A 91 2.89 -33.65 7.88
N ALA A 92 3.64 -32.56 7.65
CA ALA A 92 4.57 -32.01 8.64
C ALA A 92 3.82 -31.42 9.85
N ARG A 93 3.51 -32.24 10.86
CA ARG A 93 2.78 -31.88 12.08
C ARG A 93 3.55 -32.27 13.33
N ALA A 94 3.39 -31.50 14.40
CA ALA A 94 4.09 -31.71 15.68
C ALA A 94 3.97 -33.15 16.20
N ARG A 95 2.76 -33.71 16.18
CA ARG A 95 2.45 -35.08 16.63
C ARG A 95 3.21 -36.14 15.83
N GLN A 96 3.41 -35.95 14.53
CA GLN A 96 4.13 -36.89 13.69
C GLN A 96 5.63 -36.88 13.97
N TYR A 97 6.21 -35.70 14.19
CA TYR A 97 7.61 -35.59 14.60
C TYR A 97 7.86 -36.21 15.97
N ALA A 98 6.95 -35.99 16.93
CA ALA A 98 7.00 -36.65 18.24
C ALA A 98 6.97 -38.18 18.11
N TYR A 99 6.05 -38.71 17.30
CA TYR A 99 5.93 -40.13 17.03
C TYR A 99 7.19 -40.70 16.37
N ALA A 100 7.70 -40.06 15.32
CA ALA A 100 8.88 -40.50 14.58
C ALA A 100 10.12 -40.57 15.48
N LEU A 101 10.27 -39.60 16.39
CA LEU A 101 11.37 -39.61 17.35
C LEU A 101 11.19 -40.71 18.40
N ARG A 102 9.97 -41.02 18.85
CA ARG A 102 9.70 -42.05 19.87
C ARG A 102 9.84 -43.49 19.38
N GLN A 103 9.52 -43.77 18.12
CA GLN A 103 9.46 -45.12 17.54
C GLN A 103 10.80 -45.90 17.54
N ASN A 104 11.94 -45.23 17.71
CA ASN A 104 13.26 -45.88 17.77
C ASN A 104 13.98 -45.63 19.12
N PRO A 105 13.54 -46.24 20.23
CA PRO A 105 14.18 -46.11 21.53
C PRO A 105 15.51 -46.89 21.64
N GLY A 106 15.96 -47.64 20.62
CA GLY A 106 17.15 -48.49 20.72
C GLY A 106 18.51 -47.76 20.77
N ASN A 107 18.57 -46.46 20.43
CA ASN A 107 19.81 -45.68 20.34
C ASN A 107 19.67 -44.31 21.02
N ILE A 108 19.27 -44.30 22.29
CA ILE A 108 18.99 -43.06 23.04
C ILE A 108 20.27 -42.39 23.58
N HIS A 109 21.41 -43.08 23.53
CA HIS A 109 22.64 -42.60 24.16
C HIS A 109 23.47 -41.70 23.24
N TYR A 110 23.62 -40.46 23.66
CA TYR A 110 24.58 -39.48 23.16
C TYR A 110 25.86 -39.58 24.00
N ALA A 111 26.94 -40.17 23.48
CA ALA A 111 28.19 -40.36 24.24
C ALA A 111 27.96 -41.00 25.64
N GLY A 112 26.96 -41.90 25.75
CA GLY A 112 26.52 -42.50 27.01
C GLY A 112 25.35 -41.79 27.71
N ILE A 113 25.01 -40.55 27.33
CA ILE A 113 23.97 -39.73 27.97
C ILE A 113 22.62 -39.89 27.25
N ALA A 114 21.56 -40.28 27.97
CA ALA A 114 20.24 -40.49 27.37
C ALA A 114 19.59 -39.16 26.93
N ILE A 115 19.17 -39.06 25.67
CA ILE A 115 18.28 -37.98 25.19
C ILE A 115 16.91 -38.14 25.87
N GLY A 116 16.50 -37.11 26.62
CA GLY A 116 15.19 -37.06 27.25
C GLY A 116 14.10 -36.76 26.23
N MET A 117 12.97 -37.44 26.33
CA MET A 117 11.78 -37.15 25.53
C MET A 117 10.61 -37.04 26.48
N ASP A 118 9.87 -35.95 26.38
CA ASP A 118 8.60 -35.77 27.08
C ASP A 118 7.45 -35.71 26.06
N ASP A 119 6.24 -35.39 26.55
CA ASP A 119 5.05 -35.36 25.72
C ASP A 119 5.07 -34.28 24.64
N ASN A 120 5.78 -33.17 24.88
CA ASN A 120 5.73 -31.95 24.08
C ASN A 120 7.10 -31.55 23.49
N SER A 121 8.18 -32.21 23.89
CA SER A 121 9.54 -31.77 23.60
C SER A 121 10.58 -32.90 23.62
N VAL A 122 11.73 -32.58 23.04
CA VAL A 122 12.96 -33.37 23.15
C VAL A 122 14.01 -32.57 23.92
N SER A 123 14.58 -33.19 24.94
CA SER A 123 15.60 -32.62 25.81
C SER A 123 16.96 -33.26 25.55
N ILE A 124 17.94 -32.42 25.23
CA ILE A 124 19.31 -32.80 24.88
C ILE A 124 20.21 -32.36 26.03
N PRO A 125 20.73 -33.32 26.82
CA PRO A 125 21.62 -33.01 27.94
C PRO A 125 23.06 -32.79 27.45
N TYR A 126 23.39 -31.58 27.01
CA TYR A 126 24.79 -31.23 26.76
C TYR A 126 25.57 -31.13 28.09
N PRO A 127 26.89 -31.38 28.07
CA PRO A 127 27.72 -31.29 29.28
C PRO A 127 27.75 -29.90 29.92
N ASP A 128 27.60 -28.84 29.10
CA ASP A 128 27.64 -27.45 29.53
C ASP A 128 26.23 -26.89 29.82
N LYS A 129 25.24 -27.19 28.98
CA LYS A 129 23.89 -26.65 29.14
C LYS A 129 22.81 -27.55 28.51
N PRO A 130 21.82 -28.06 29.27
CA PRO A 130 20.72 -28.80 28.67
C PRO A 130 19.87 -27.89 27.77
N VAL A 131 19.38 -28.44 26.66
CA VAL A 131 18.51 -27.74 25.70
C VAL A 131 17.26 -28.53 25.46
N THR A 132 16.13 -27.84 25.38
CA THR A 132 14.83 -28.46 25.09
C THR A 132 14.24 -27.85 23.81
N VAL A 133 13.76 -28.70 22.91
CA VAL A 133 13.10 -28.29 21.65
C VAL A 133 11.68 -28.84 21.60
N ASN A 134 10.69 -27.96 21.52
CA ASN A 134 9.28 -28.31 21.44
C ASN A 134 8.92 -28.89 20.06
N TYR A 135 8.12 -29.97 20.02
CA TYR A 135 7.63 -30.59 18.78
C TYR A 135 6.81 -29.63 17.91
N ALA A 136 6.09 -28.67 18.51
CA ALA A 136 5.33 -27.64 17.81
C ALA A 136 6.21 -26.76 16.90
N HIS A 137 7.51 -26.65 17.18
CA HIS A 137 8.43 -25.90 16.32
C HIS A 137 8.97 -26.72 15.15
N MET A 138 8.97 -28.06 15.24
CA MET A 138 9.63 -28.92 14.25
C MET A 138 9.11 -28.76 12.81
N PRO A 139 7.79 -28.60 12.56
CA PRO A 139 7.29 -28.28 11.24
C PRO A 139 7.97 -27.03 10.62
N LEU A 140 8.11 -25.94 11.39
CA LEU A 140 8.74 -24.70 10.92
C LEU A 140 10.25 -24.89 10.67
N LEU A 141 10.92 -25.66 11.54
CA LEU A 141 12.34 -25.99 11.37
C LEU A 141 12.59 -26.79 10.09
N VAL A 142 11.71 -27.75 9.78
CA VAL A 142 11.80 -28.54 8.55
C VAL A 142 11.51 -27.68 7.31
N ALA A 143 10.53 -26.78 7.37
CA ALA A 143 10.29 -25.83 6.28
C ALA A 143 11.51 -24.90 6.04
N LEU A 144 12.18 -24.44 7.11
CA LEU A 144 13.46 -23.73 7.00
C LEU A 144 14.55 -24.60 6.39
N MET A 145 14.62 -25.89 6.71
CA MET A 145 15.57 -26.81 6.08
C MET A 145 15.32 -26.94 4.58
N GLN A 146 14.06 -27.04 4.16
CA GLN A 146 13.70 -27.10 2.74
C GLN A 146 14.05 -25.81 2.00
N LEU A 147 13.86 -24.65 2.63
CA LEU A 147 14.30 -23.38 2.07
C LEU A 147 15.82 -23.34 1.90
N ILE A 148 16.57 -23.79 2.92
CA ILE A 148 18.03 -23.84 2.84
C ILE A 148 18.47 -24.80 1.72
N LEU A 149 17.82 -25.97 1.58
CA LEU A 149 18.07 -26.89 0.47
C LEU A 149 17.84 -26.21 -0.88
N HIS A 150 16.71 -25.51 -1.03
CA HIS A 150 16.34 -24.82 -2.26
C HIS A 150 17.36 -23.73 -2.64
N LEU A 151 17.74 -22.88 -1.68
CA LEU A 151 18.66 -21.76 -1.92
C LEU A 151 20.13 -22.16 -2.02
N ALA A 152 20.58 -23.15 -1.24
CA ALA A 152 21.98 -23.52 -1.13
C ALA A 152 22.38 -24.71 -2.03
N GLY A 153 21.41 -25.52 -2.44
CA GLY A 153 21.61 -26.80 -3.10
C GLY A 153 21.95 -27.95 -2.14
N PRO A 154 21.83 -29.21 -2.62
CA PRO A 154 22.00 -30.41 -1.80
C PRO A 154 23.44 -30.61 -1.28
N ASP A 155 24.46 -30.30 -2.08
CA ASP A 155 25.86 -30.51 -1.71
C ASP A 155 26.27 -29.65 -0.52
N ARG A 156 25.91 -28.36 -0.59
CA ARG A 156 26.24 -27.39 0.46
C ARG A 156 25.48 -27.68 1.75
N LEU A 157 24.21 -28.08 1.64
CA LEU A 157 23.44 -28.49 2.81
C LEU A 157 24.04 -29.74 3.46
N THR A 158 24.40 -30.75 2.68
CA THR A 158 25.00 -31.99 3.17
C THR A 158 26.30 -31.70 3.92
N GLN A 159 27.18 -30.87 3.33
CA GLN A 159 28.42 -30.42 3.99
C GLN A 159 28.15 -29.76 5.35
N TRP A 160 27.13 -28.91 5.45
CA TRP A 160 26.76 -28.29 6.72
C TRP A 160 26.23 -29.31 7.73
N VAL A 161 25.34 -30.20 7.32
CA VAL A 161 24.73 -31.20 8.21
C VAL A 161 25.75 -32.24 8.71
N GLU A 162 26.69 -32.65 7.87
CA GLU A 162 27.80 -33.54 8.28
C GLU A 162 28.63 -32.90 9.41
N ALA A 163 28.92 -31.61 9.31
CA ALA A 163 29.60 -30.88 10.37
C ALA A 163 28.78 -30.81 11.67
N TRP A 164 27.44 -30.91 11.60
CA TRP A 164 26.58 -30.89 12.79
C TRP A 164 26.42 -32.25 13.47
N THR A 165 26.67 -33.33 12.74
CA THR A 165 26.38 -34.71 13.17
C THR A 165 27.62 -35.47 13.63
N THR A 166 28.80 -34.95 13.32
CA THR A 166 30.12 -35.47 13.71
C THR A 166 30.66 -34.81 14.98
N GLY A 167 31.57 -35.52 15.68
CA GLY A 167 32.35 -35.00 16.82
C GLY A 167 31.62 -34.86 18.18
N PRO A 168 32.37 -34.66 19.28
CA PRO A 168 31.81 -34.30 20.58
C PRO A 168 31.21 -32.89 20.51
N TRP A 169 30.00 -32.73 21.04
CA TRP A 169 29.25 -31.47 21.00
C TRP A 169 28.93 -30.95 22.40
N THR A 170 29.10 -29.65 22.53
CA THR A 170 28.62 -28.80 23.62
C THR A 170 27.58 -27.82 23.05
N PHE A 171 26.81 -27.17 23.91
CA PHE A 171 25.93 -26.07 23.50
C PHE A 171 26.70 -24.99 22.73
N ALA A 172 27.91 -24.66 23.18
CA ALA A 172 28.77 -23.69 22.50
C ALA A 172 29.10 -24.09 21.04
N THR A 173 29.40 -25.36 20.78
CA THR A 173 29.66 -25.83 19.40
C THR A 173 28.41 -25.73 18.52
N ALA A 174 27.25 -26.13 19.04
CA ALA A 174 25.97 -26.01 18.33
C ALA A 174 25.63 -24.55 18.00
N ALA A 175 25.82 -23.64 18.96
CA ALA A 175 25.66 -22.20 18.75
C ALA A 175 26.60 -21.66 17.66
N GLY A 176 27.85 -22.13 17.62
CA GLY A 176 28.80 -21.79 16.55
C GLY A 176 28.33 -22.24 15.16
N HIS A 177 27.77 -23.45 15.04
CA HIS A 177 27.18 -23.92 13.78
C HIS A 177 25.93 -23.14 13.39
N ALA A 178 25.04 -22.86 14.35
CA ALA A 178 23.84 -22.07 14.12
C ALA A 178 24.16 -20.64 13.65
N ASN A 179 25.18 -20.00 14.22
CA ASN A 179 25.64 -18.68 13.79
C ASN A 179 26.19 -18.70 12.36
N ARG A 180 27.00 -19.71 12.01
CA ARG A 180 27.48 -19.89 10.62
C ARG A 180 26.33 -20.10 9.64
N LEU A 181 25.35 -20.92 10.01
CA LEU A 181 24.16 -21.18 9.19
C LEU A 181 23.31 -19.92 9.02
N THR A 182 23.10 -19.15 10.10
CA THR A 182 22.40 -17.87 10.08
C THR A 182 23.10 -16.88 9.13
N SER A 183 24.42 -16.78 9.20
CA SER A 183 25.22 -15.93 8.31
C SER A 183 25.16 -16.40 6.85
N ALA A 184 25.19 -17.71 6.60
CA ALA A 184 25.06 -18.27 5.26
C ALA A 184 23.67 -18.01 4.68
N LEU A 185 22.60 -18.21 5.45
CA LEU A 185 21.24 -17.91 5.04
C LEU A 185 21.04 -16.41 4.75
N ARG A 186 21.60 -15.52 5.58
CA ARG A 186 21.62 -14.07 5.29
C ARG A 186 22.29 -13.76 3.96
N GLN A 187 23.40 -14.42 3.65
CA GLN A 187 24.11 -14.23 2.39
C GLN A 187 23.28 -14.75 1.20
N LEU A 188 22.60 -15.89 1.35
CA LEU A 188 21.72 -16.44 0.33
C LEU A 188 20.47 -15.58 0.09
N LEU A 189 19.94 -14.96 1.14
CA LEU A 189 18.79 -14.06 1.08
C LEU A 189 19.18 -12.62 0.72
N LYS A 190 20.47 -12.31 0.60
CA LYS A 190 20.93 -10.95 0.29
C LYS A 190 20.43 -10.55 -1.09
N GLY A 191 19.66 -9.46 -1.16
CA GLY A 191 19.01 -8.99 -2.38
C GLY A 191 17.71 -9.72 -2.72
N LYS A 192 17.31 -10.73 -1.93
CA LYS A 192 16.03 -11.45 -2.06
C LYS A 192 14.96 -10.98 -1.08
N LEU A 193 15.37 -10.36 0.02
CA LEU A 193 14.51 -9.75 1.04
C LEU A 193 14.80 -8.25 1.15
N PRO A 194 13.84 -7.46 1.65
CA PRO A 194 14.07 -6.05 1.96
C PRO A 194 15.13 -5.90 3.06
N ASP A 195 15.86 -4.80 3.00
CA ASP A 195 16.98 -4.56 3.89
C ASP A 195 16.51 -4.48 5.35
N LYS A 196 17.30 -5.01 6.28
CA LYS A 196 17.06 -4.92 7.72
C LYS A 196 16.93 -3.46 8.16
N ASP A 197 17.62 -2.56 7.48
CA ASP A 197 17.55 -1.13 7.72
C ASP A 197 16.16 -0.55 7.38
N GLN A 198 15.45 -1.08 6.38
CA GLN A 198 14.08 -0.65 6.06
C GLN A 198 13.10 -1.02 7.18
N GLN A 199 13.23 -2.21 7.77
CA GLN A 199 12.40 -2.62 8.90
C GLN A 199 12.65 -1.73 10.12
N ALA A 200 13.91 -1.42 10.40
CA ALA A 200 14.26 -0.56 11.52
C ALA A 200 13.75 0.88 11.34
N ILE A 201 13.77 1.38 10.09
CA ILE A 201 13.15 2.66 9.71
C ILE A 201 11.63 2.62 9.93
N SER A 202 10.93 1.59 9.44
CA SER A 202 9.47 1.49 9.63
C SER A 202 9.09 1.41 11.12
N MET A 203 9.82 0.64 11.92
CA MET A 203 9.63 0.59 13.38
C MET A 203 9.85 1.95 14.06
N GLU A 204 10.83 2.73 13.59
CA GLU A 204 11.10 4.07 14.11
C GLU A 204 9.95 5.03 13.80
N LEU A 205 9.40 4.99 12.57
CA LEU A 205 8.25 5.81 12.18
C LEU A 205 7.00 5.46 12.99
N VAL A 206 6.74 4.16 13.13
CA VAL A 206 5.63 3.65 13.92
C VAL A 206 5.76 4.05 15.39
N HIS A 207 6.95 3.86 15.97
CA HIS A 207 7.21 4.27 17.36
C HIS A 207 7.01 5.78 17.53
N PHE A 208 7.43 6.60 16.57
CA PHE A 208 7.14 8.03 16.60
C PHE A 208 5.63 8.30 16.60
N LEU A 209 4.87 7.66 15.69
CA LEU A 209 3.43 7.86 15.58
C LEU A 209 2.70 7.49 16.88
N MET A 210 3.05 6.36 17.49
CA MET A 210 2.45 5.90 18.74
C MET A 210 2.73 6.82 19.94
N ASN A 211 3.79 7.64 19.88
CA ASN A 211 4.15 8.57 20.94
C ASN A 211 3.87 10.03 20.56
N HIS A 212 3.23 10.28 19.42
CA HIS A 212 2.98 11.64 18.95
C HIS A 212 1.79 12.25 19.72
N PRO A 213 1.90 13.46 20.30
CA PRO A 213 0.85 14.05 21.14
C PRO A 213 -0.48 14.28 20.41
N GLY A 214 -0.45 14.51 19.09
CA GLY A 214 -1.68 14.60 18.29
C GLY A 214 -2.32 13.25 17.96
N PHE A 215 -1.68 12.12 18.28
CA PHE A 215 -2.24 10.81 18.01
C PHE A 215 -3.30 10.43 19.05
N GLU A 216 -3.04 10.66 20.35
CA GLU A 216 -4.00 10.35 21.43
C GLU A 216 -5.26 11.23 21.42
N ASP A 217 -5.13 12.53 21.13
CA ASP A 217 -6.27 13.46 21.13
C ASP A 217 -7.27 13.20 19.99
N ASP A 218 -6.78 12.93 18.77
CA ASP A 218 -7.64 12.57 17.62
C ASP A 218 -8.28 11.19 17.79
N MET A 219 -7.58 10.25 18.46
CA MET A 219 -8.16 8.96 18.83
C MET A 219 -9.31 9.14 19.81
N THR A 220 -9.16 10.00 20.83
CA THR A 220 -10.20 10.21 21.84
C THR A 220 -11.49 10.79 21.24
N GLU A 221 -11.41 11.66 20.22
CA GLU A 221 -12.59 12.21 19.54
C GLU A 221 -13.31 11.17 18.65
N ARG A 222 -12.56 10.30 17.97
CA ARG A 222 -13.14 9.16 17.22
C ARG A 222 -13.71 8.08 18.12
N GLU A 223 -13.04 7.77 19.23
CA GLU A 223 -13.53 6.87 20.28
C GLU A 223 -14.82 7.40 20.92
N ALA A 224 -14.94 8.71 21.12
CA ALA A 224 -16.16 9.33 21.61
C ALA A 224 -17.33 9.18 20.62
N LEU A 225 -17.05 9.11 19.31
CA LEU A 225 -18.05 8.89 18.26
C LEU A 225 -18.36 7.39 18.03
N ALA A 226 -17.40 6.50 18.25
CA ALA A 226 -17.50 5.06 17.99
C ALA A 226 -17.94 4.23 19.21
N ARG A 227 -18.14 4.86 20.38
CA ARG A 227 -18.65 4.22 21.60
C ARG A 227 -20.11 3.78 21.45
N ASP A 228 -20.30 2.64 20.80
CA ASP A 228 -21.22 1.63 21.29
C ASP A 228 -20.54 0.95 22.50
N LYS A 229 -21.19 0.96 23.66
CA LYS A 229 -20.52 0.92 24.98
C LYS A 229 -19.94 -0.44 25.40
N ASP A 230 -20.20 -1.51 24.66
CA ASP A 230 -19.97 -2.87 25.15
C ASP A 230 -18.92 -3.69 24.37
N SER A 231 -18.18 -3.10 23.42
CA SER A 231 -17.13 -3.81 22.68
C SER A 231 -15.71 -3.41 23.11
N PRO A 232 -14.95 -4.27 23.80
CA PRO A 232 -13.53 -4.06 24.08
C PRO A 232 -12.73 -4.37 22.81
N VAL A 233 -12.76 -3.47 21.82
CA VAL A 233 -11.87 -3.59 20.66
C VAL A 233 -10.52 -3.03 21.07
N ALA A 234 -9.51 -3.90 21.19
CA ALA A 234 -8.12 -3.45 21.18
C ALA A 234 -7.92 -2.62 19.90
N HIS A 235 -7.71 -1.31 20.06
CA HIS A 235 -7.72 -0.39 18.91
C HIS A 235 -6.47 -0.62 18.05
N ASP A 236 -6.69 -1.16 16.84
CA ASP A 236 -5.66 -1.37 15.84
C ASP A 236 -5.29 -0.04 15.18
N PHE A 237 -3.98 0.25 15.14
CA PHE A 237 -3.40 1.40 14.45
C PHE A 237 -3.79 1.41 12.97
N HIS A 238 -4.55 2.39 12.49
CA HIS A 238 -5.11 2.38 11.13
C HIS A 238 -4.32 3.31 10.19
N PRO A 239 -4.11 2.95 8.90
CA PRO A 239 -3.44 3.83 7.95
C PRO A 239 -4.07 5.24 7.89
N ALA A 240 -5.40 5.35 8.02
CA ALA A 240 -6.12 6.63 8.02
C ALA A 240 -5.76 7.59 9.18
N ASP A 241 -5.07 7.12 10.20
CA ASP A 241 -4.62 7.94 11.34
C ASP A 241 -3.36 8.73 11.01
N ILE A 242 -2.63 8.34 9.96
CA ILE A 242 -1.44 9.07 9.50
C ILE A 242 -1.85 10.26 8.64
N GLU A 243 -1.89 11.44 9.25
CA GLU A 243 -2.09 12.73 8.57
C GLU A 243 -0.80 13.50 8.22
N ASP A 244 -0.95 14.55 7.39
CA ASP A 244 0.12 15.47 6.96
C ASP A 244 0.93 16.11 8.09
N ARG A 245 0.32 16.36 9.25
CA ARG A 245 1.01 16.97 10.40
C ARG A 245 2.10 16.06 10.96
N HIS A 246 1.83 14.76 11.05
CA HIS A 246 2.77 13.78 11.61
C HIS A 246 4.08 13.74 10.81
N LEU A 247 4.02 13.90 9.49
CA LEU A 247 5.21 13.92 8.63
C LEU A 247 6.05 15.18 8.87
N LEU A 248 5.40 16.34 9.02
CA LEU A 248 6.09 17.59 9.30
C LEU A 248 6.72 17.56 10.70
N ASP A 249 5.95 17.13 11.70
CA ASP A 249 6.39 17.05 13.10
C ASP A 249 7.55 16.06 13.25
N PHE A 250 7.49 14.90 12.59
CA PHE A 250 8.60 13.96 12.53
C PHE A 250 9.87 14.60 11.97
N TRP A 251 9.74 15.29 10.83
CA TRP A 251 10.90 15.90 10.17
C TRP A 251 11.50 17.05 10.98
N LEU A 252 10.67 17.86 11.64
CA LEU A 252 11.12 18.92 12.54
C LEU A 252 11.84 18.33 13.77
N GLY A 253 11.33 17.24 14.34
CA GLY A 253 11.93 16.53 15.47
C GLY A 253 13.30 15.91 15.16
N CYS A 254 13.56 15.51 13.90
CA CYS A 254 14.84 14.93 13.47
C CYS A 254 16.04 15.89 13.65
N GLY A 255 15.82 17.19 13.80
CA GLY A 255 16.88 18.19 13.98
C GLY A 255 17.26 18.46 15.44
N GLU A 256 16.45 18.00 16.40
CA GLU A 256 16.61 18.31 17.83
C GLU A 256 17.34 17.20 18.59
N ALA A 257 17.18 15.96 18.13
CA ALA A 257 17.81 14.82 18.73
C ALA A 257 19.10 14.47 17.96
N ASN A 258 20.25 14.62 18.61
CA ASN A 258 21.53 14.02 18.21
C ASN A 258 21.51 12.48 18.30
N THR A 259 20.32 11.88 18.29
CA THR A 259 20.11 10.43 18.32
C THR A 259 20.48 9.87 16.96
N PRO A 260 21.25 8.77 16.91
CA PRO A 260 21.53 8.05 15.67
C PRO A 260 20.21 7.47 15.14
N THR A 261 19.49 8.27 14.36
CA THR A 261 18.37 7.82 13.55
C THR A 261 18.91 6.83 12.53
N LYS A 262 18.24 5.69 12.38
CA LYS A 262 18.71 4.64 11.45
C LYS A 262 18.43 5.01 9.99
N GLY A 263 17.60 6.03 9.75
CA GLY A 263 17.31 6.59 8.43
C GLY A 263 17.96 7.96 8.17
N ASP A 264 18.22 8.24 6.89
CA ASP A 264 18.66 9.57 6.43
C ASP A 264 17.45 10.51 6.25
N TYR A 265 17.01 11.14 7.35
CA TYR A 265 15.85 12.06 7.35
C TYR A 265 16.23 13.53 7.10
N LYS A 266 17.41 13.78 6.51
CA LYS A 266 17.93 15.14 6.25
C LYS A 266 17.08 15.97 5.29
N THR A 267 16.28 15.32 4.44
CA THR A 267 15.37 15.99 3.52
C THR A 267 13.94 15.60 3.83
N PHE A 268 13.03 16.55 3.64
CA PHE A 268 11.61 16.31 3.84
C PHE A 268 11.09 15.30 2.80
N GLY A 269 11.64 15.31 1.58
CA GLY A 269 11.34 14.31 0.56
C GLY A 269 11.67 12.88 0.98
N THR A 270 12.75 12.66 1.75
CA THR A 270 13.01 11.33 2.30
C THR A 270 11.91 10.93 3.29
N VAL A 271 11.52 11.83 4.20
CA VAL A 271 10.45 11.56 5.18
C VAL A 271 9.14 11.21 4.47
N VAL A 272 8.70 12.03 3.51
CA VAL A 272 7.50 11.77 2.71
C VAL A 272 7.57 10.40 2.03
N SER A 273 8.68 10.08 1.39
CA SER A 273 8.85 8.77 0.72
C SER A 273 8.74 7.59 1.68
N LYS A 274 9.29 7.72 2.90
CA LYS A 274 9.22 6.67 3.93
C LYS A 274 7.80 6.52 4.50
N PHE A 275 7.11 7.61 4.79
CA PHE A 275 5.72 7.57 5.28
C PHE A 275 4.73 7.07 4.23
N VAL A 276 4.89 7.47 2.96
CA VAL A 276 4.08 6.91 1.86
C VAL A 276 4.34 5.40 1.74
N GLY A 277 5.59 4.96 1.85
CA GLY A 277 5.91 3.53 1.89
C GLY A 277 5.26 2.80 3.06
N LEU A 278 5.23 3.41 4.26
CA LEU A 278 4.55 2.87 5.43
C LEU A 278 3.02 2.83 5.26
N LEU A 279 2.41 3.83 4.63
CA LEU A 279 0.97 3.82 4.35
C LEU A 279 0.57 2.71 3.38
N GLN A 280 1.33 2.57 2.29
CA GLN A 280 1.15 1.50 1.32
C GLN A 280 1.26 0.13 1.99
N ALA A 281 2.21 -0.02 2.91
CA ALA A 281 2.37 -1.20 3.72
C ALA A 281 1.13 -1.55 4.53
N LEU A 282 0.64 -0.57 5.30
CA LEU A 282 -0.49 -0.74 6.20
C LEU A 282 -1.74 -1.15 5.43
N ARG A 283 -2.00 -0.52 4.27
CA ARG A 283 -3.13 -0.87 3.41
C ARG A 283 -3.03 -2.28 2.84
N VAL A 284 -1.85 -2.71 2.42
CA VAL A 284 -1.67 -4.09 1.95
C VAL A 284 -1.92 -5.07 3.09
N ALA A 285 -1.48 -4.77 4.31
CA ALA A 285 -1.79 -5.61 5.47
C ALA A 285 -3.28 -5.61 5.83
N GLU A 286 -3.93 -4.46 5.75
CA GLU A 286 -5.38 -4.33 5.94
C GLU A 286 -6.13 -5.22 4.94
N SER A 287 -5.86 -5.07 3.64
CA SER A 287 -6.46 -5.92 2.60
C SER A 287 -6.14 -7.40 2.79
N MET A 288 -4.94 -7.75 3.25
CA MET A 288 -4.62 -9.15 3.58
C MET A 288 -5.43 -9.67 4.76
N THR A 289 -5.63 -8.85 5.79
CA THR A 289 -6.40 -9.20 6.99
C THR A 289 -7.88 -9.33 6.63
N GLU A 290 -8.41 -8.43 5.80
CA GLU A 290 -9.77 -8.52 5.24
C GLU A 290 -9.95 -9.78 4.39
N MET A 291 -8.99 -10.11 3.53
CA MET A 291 -9.02 -11.34 2.74
C MET A 291 -8.95 -12.60 3.61
N GLU A 292 -8.23 -12.57 4.72
CA GLU A 292 -8.17 -13.67 5.69
C GLU A 292 -9.45 -13.79 6.52
N ALA A 293 -10.10 -12.67 6.82
CA ALA A 293 -11.39 -12.61 7.48
C ALA A 293 -12.57 -12.88 6.54
N ALA A 294 -12.34 -12.85 5.22
CA ALA A 294 -13.38 -13.08 4.23
C ALA A 294 -13.92 -14.52 4.36
N GLN A 295 -15.19 -14.64 4.70
CA GLN A 295 -15.88 -15.92 4.74
C GLN A 295 -15.98 -16.52 3.33
N VAL A 296 -15.86 -17.84 3.26
CA VAL A 296 -16.01 -18.58 1.99
C VAL A 296 -17.48 -18.56 1.59
N LEU A 297 -17.79 -18.15 0.36
CA LEU A 297 -19.14 -18.24 -0.18
C LEU A 297 -19.43 -19.69 -0.57
N GLY A 298 -20.50 -20.27 -0.01
CA GLY A 298 -20.89 -21.65 -0.29
C GLY A 298 -22.09 -22.10 0.52
N SER A 299 -22.63 -23.27 0.18
CA SER A 299 -23.87 -23.79 0.77
C SER A 299 -23.64 -24.57 2.07
N ASP A 300 -22.37 -24.82 2.44
CA ASP A 300 -22.04 -25.60 3.64
C ASP A 300 -21.88 -24.68 4.86
N VAL A 301 -23.02 -24.22 5.38
CA VAL A 301 -23.09 -23.34 6.56
C VAL A 301 -22.44 -23.99 7.79
N GLU A 302 -22.45 -25.33 7.88
CA GLU A 302 -21.82 -26.06 8.99
C GLU A 302 -20.27 -25.96 8.96
N GLN A 303 -19.67 -25.68 7.79
CA GLN A 303 -18.23 -25.41 7.65
C GLN A 303 -17.88 -23.92 7.73
N GLY A 304 -18.84 -23.07 8.09
CA GLY A 304 -18.65 -21.62 8.17
C GLY A 304 -18.66 -20.93 6.80
N GLU A 305 -19.24 -21.57 5.78
CA GLU A 305 -19.51 -20.91 4.50
C GLU A 305 -20.76 -20.01 4.61
N LEU A 306 -20.73 -18.89 3.88
CA LEU A 306 -21.86 -17.95 3.81
C LEU A 306 -22.77 -18.35 2.65
N ASP A 307 -23.96 -18.89 2.97
CA ASP A 307 -24.96 -19.28 1.97
C ASP A 307 -25.71 -18.06 1.43
N LEU A 308 -25.47 -17.74 0.15
CA LEU A 308 -26.16 -16.66 -0.55
C LEU A 308 -27.62 -17.00 -0.88
N GLY A 309 -28.00 -18.28 -0.83
CA GLY A 309 -29.37 -18.74 -1.13
C GLY A 309 -30.39 -18.36 -0.06
N GLY A 310 -29.95 -18.02 1.16
CA GLY A 310 -30.80 -17.59 2.27
C GLY A 310 -30.86 -16.07 2.50
N LEU A 311 -30.06 -15.28 1.77
CA LEU A 311 -30.12 -13.83 1.83
C LEU A 311 -31.28 -13.37 0.93
N ASP A 312 -32.40 -12.95 1.55
CA ASP A 312 -33.49 -12.24 0.88
C ASP A 312 -32.96 -10.88 0.36
N LEU A 313 -32.27 -10.90 -0.78
CA LEU A 313 -31.61 -9.74 -1.40
C LEU A 313 -32.59 -8.76 -2.08
N PHE A 314 -33.85 -8.75 -1.67
CA PHE A 314 -34.91 -7.89 -2.21
C PHE A 314 -35.71 -7.13 -1.15
N GLU A 315 -35.08 -6.70 -0.06
CA GLU A 315 -35.63 -5.57 0.71
C GLU A 315 -34.88 -4.27 0.45
N GLU A 316 -35.65 -3.32 -0.07
CA GLU A 316 -35.28 -1.95 -0.41
C GLU A 316 -34.65 -1.23 0.79
N ASN A 317 -33.33 -1.07 0.79
CA ASN A 317 -32.70 0.01 1.55
C ASN A 317 -31.68 0.75 0.69
N SER A 318 -32.19 1.82 0.09
CA SER A 318 -31.51 2.77 -0.78
C SER A 318 -30.54 3.68 0.01
N GLY A 319 -29.45 3.10 0.51
CA GLY A 319 -28.32 3.83 1.10
C GLY A 319 -27.01 3.33 0.51
N TYR A 320 -26.64 3.83 -0.66
CA TYR A 320 -25.39 3.48 -1.35
C TYR A 320 -24.16 3.78 -0.47
N GLN A 321 -23.50 2.74 0.03
CA GLN A 321 -22.06 2.76 0.31
C GLN A 321 -21.34 2.06 -0.85
N GLN A 322 -20.53 2.83 -1.59
CA GLN A 322 -19.59 2.31 -2.57
C GLN A 322 -18.41 1.65 -1.86
N HIS A 323 -18.57 0.41 -1.39
CA HIS A 323 -17.51 -0.61 -1.32
C HIS A 323 -18.21 -1.97 -1.20
N GLY A 324 -18.27 -2.70 -2.31
CA GLY A 324 -18.97 -3.97 -2.37
C GLY A 324 -18.16 -5.10 -1.77
N TYR A 325 -18.21 -5.27 -0.45
CA TYR A 325 -18.03 -6.52 0.30
C TYR A 325 -18.75 -6.41 1.65
N TYR A 326 -19.48 -7.45 2.05
CA TYR A 326 -20.19 -7.50 3.33
C TYR A 326 -19.20 -7.77 4.47
N VAL A 327 -19.02 -6.80 5.36
CA VAL A 327 -18.29 -6.97 6.63
C VAL A 327 -19.28 -7.47 7.69
N PRO A 328 -19.01 -8.52 8.47
CA PRO A 328 -19.91 -8.98 9.50
C PRO A 328 -20.24 -7.84 10.50
N SER A 329 -21.53 -7.70 10.83
CA SER A 329 -21.98 -6.75 11.85
C SER A 329 -21.27 -7.00 13.19
N ALA A 330 -21.25 -6.00 14.07
CA ALA A 330 -20.68 -6.12 15.42
C ALA A 330 -21.29 -7.31 16.20
N GLU A 331 -22.54 -7.68 15.90
CA GLU A 331 -23.23 -8.83 16.49
C GLU A 331 -22.62 -10.18 16.09
N ASN A 332 -22.17 -10.32 14.84
CA ASN A 332 -21.49 -11.55 14.38
C ASN A 332 -20.09 -11.70 15.00
N ARG A 333 -19.43 -10.59 15.36
CA ARG A 333 -18.15 -10.60 16.09
C ARG A 333 -18.32 -11.00 17.55
N ALA A 334 -19.44 -10.63 18.18
CA ALA A 334 -19.77 -11.05 19.54
C ALA A 334 -20.09 -12.55 19.63
N ALA A 335 -20.67 -13.14 18.58
CA ALA A 335 -20.93 -14.58 18.52
C ALA A 335 -19.64 -15.43 18.49
N ALA A 336 -18.62 -15.00 17.74
CA ALA A 336 -17.30 -15.68 17.69
C ALA A 336 -16.56 -15.64 19.04
N TRP A 337 -16.83 -14.64 19.88
CA TRP A 337 -16.26 -14.51 21.22
C TRP A 337 -16.88 -15.48 22.22
N LEU A 338 -18.17 -15.83 22.04
CA LEU A 338 -18.87 -16.81 22.88
C LEU A 338 -18.40 -18.26 22.64
N ASP A 339 -17.78 -18.55 21.50
CA ASP A 339 -17.23 -19.87 21.15
C ASP A 339 -15.78 -20.12 21.65
N GLY A 340 -15.22 -19.22 22.46
CA GLY A 340 -13.95 -19.46 23.16
C GLY A 340 -12.71 -19.45 22.27
N VAL A 341 -12.79 -18.85 21.07
CA VAL A 341 -11.62 -18.54 20.27
C VAL A 341 -10.89 -17.36 20.92
N ASP A 342 -9.64 -17.57 21.32
CA ASP A 342 -8.81 -16.56 21.98
C ASP A 342 -8.34 -15.49 20.96
N LEU A 343 -9.24 -14.54 20.67
CA LEU A 343 -9.07 -13.51 19.65
C LEU A 343 -8.07 -12.41 20.07
N GLU A 344 -7.72 -12.30 21.36
CA GLU A 344 -6.77 -11.29 21.87
C GLU A 344 -5.34 -11.47 21.32
N GLU A 345 -4.91 -12.70 21.04
CA GLU A 345 -3.58 -12.95 20.47
C GLU A 345 -3.55 -12.73 18.95
N GLN A 346 -4.70 -12.87 18.27
CA GLN A 346 -4.85 -12.70 16.82
C GLN A 346 -4.98 -11.23 16.39
N TYR A 347 -5.55 -10.37 17.24
CA TYR A 347 -5.81 -8.95 16.99
C TYR A 347 -5.11 -8.02 17.98
N SER A 348 -3.92 -8.40 18.44
CA SER A 348 -3.05 -7.48 19.17
C SER A 348 -2.52 -6.39 18.21
N PRO A 349 -2.40 -5.11 18.65
CA PRO A 349 -1.72 -4.07 17.88
C PRO A 349 -0.32 -4.48 17.42
N SER A 350 0.38 -5.35 18.17
CA SER A 350 1.66 -5.92 17.72
C SER A 350 1.52 -6.83 16.51
N THR A 351 0.44 -7.62 16.44
CA THR A 351 0.16 -8.56 15.34
C THR A 351 -0.25 -7.80 14.07
N TYR A 352 -1.10 -6.78 14.19
CA TYR A 352 -1.48 -5.89 13.09
C TYR A 352 -0.25 -5.15 12.53
N MET A 353 0.58 -4.59 13.40
CA MET A 353 1.78 -3.84 13.03
C MET A 353 2.87 -4.74 12.43
N GLU A 354 2.96 -5.99 12.88
CA GLU A 354 3.82 -7.01 12.27
C GLU A 354 3.32 -7.47 10.89
N SER A 355 2.01 -7.57 10.68
CA SER A 355 1.41 -7.79 9.37
C SER A 355 1.65 -6.60 8.45
N ALA A 356 1.52 -5.36 8.95
CA ALA A 356 1.86 -4.13 8.25
C ALA A 356 3.34 -4.06 7.87
N LEU A 357 4.25 -4.43 8.75
CA LEU A 357 5.68 -4.53 8.43
C LEU A 357 5.95 -5.57 7.33
N THR A 358 5.26 -6.71 7.39
CA THR A 358 5.36 -7.76 6.37
C THR A 358 4.84 -7.27 5.02
N ALA A 359 3.75 -6.50 5.01
CA ALA A 359 3.17 -5.88 3.84
C ALA A 359 3.98 -4.68 3.31
N ALA A 360 4.67 -3.91 4.17
CA ALA A 360 5.63 -2.86 3.77
C ALA A 360 6.78 -3.39 2.93
N MET A 361 7.07 -4.64 3.22
CA MET A 361 8.15 -5.42 2.67
C MET A 361 7.71 -6.18 1.40
N MET A 362 6.40 -6.16 1.09
CA MET A 362 5.85 -6.64 -0.17
C MET A 362 6.06 -5.61 -1.29
N PRO A 363 6.18 -6.07 -2.54
CA PRO A 363 6.49 -5.19 -3.64
C PRO A 363 5.41 -4.20 -4.07
N LYS A 364 5.86 -3.06 -4.61
CA LYS A 364 5.00 -2.05 -5.22
C LYS A 364 4.44 -2.54 -6.56
N ALA A 365 3.31 -3.24 -6.52
CA ALA A 365 2.53 -3.57 -7.72
C ALA A 365 1.51 -2.48 -8.10
N TRP A 366 1.80 -1.22 -7.78
CA TRP A 366 1.02 -0.11 -8.32
C TRP A 366 1.50 0.16 -9.75
N SER A 367 0.80 -0.39 -10.74
CA SER A 367 0.90 0.14 -12.11
C SER A 367 0.27 1.53 -12.08
N SER A 368 1.09 2.58 -12.06
CA SER A 368 0.55 3.93 -12.12
C SER A 368 -0.34 4.03 -13.35
N THR A 369 -1.50 4.68 -13.25
CA THR A 369 -2.39 4.92 -14.39
C THR A 369 -1.63 5.59 -15.55
N MET A 370 -0.58 6.37 -15.21
CA MET A 370 0.39 6.93 -16.15
C MET A 370 1.17 5.90 -16.97
N ALA A 371 1.46 4.70 -16.46
CA ALA A 371 2.18 3.64 -17.18
C ALA A 371 1.49 3.26 -18.49
N VAL A 372 0.15 3.32 -18.53
CA VAL A 372 -0.65 3.02 -19.73
C VAL A 372 -0.37 4.02 -20.85
N LEU A 373 -0.04 5.27 -20.53
CA LEU A 373 0.35 6.28 -21.52
C LEU A 373 1.73 6.01 -22.16
N TYR A 374 2.45 4.99 -21.70
CA TYR A 374 3.73 4.54 -22.26
C TYR A 374 3.66 3.13 -22.84
N GLY A 375 2.46 2.59 -23.03
CA GLY A 375 2.25 1.35 -23.79
C GLY A 375 2.55 1.52 -25.26
N GLU A 376 2.59 0.42 -26.01
CA GLU A 376 2.84 0.41 -27.46
C GLU A 376 1.89 1.37 -28.19
N GLY A 377 2.46 2.30 -28.96
CA GLY A 377 1.72 3.31 -29.74
C GLY A 377 1.38 4.57 -28.94
N ALA A 378 0.97 4.43 -27.68
CA ALA A 378 0.66 5.55 -26.79
C ALA A 378 1.91 6.35 -26.39
N ASP A 379 3.06 5.68 -26.29
CA ASP A 379 4.36 6.29 -25.99
C ASP A 379 4.84 7.31 -27.03
N GLN A 380 4.36 7.18 -28.27
CA GLN A 380 4.63 8.11 -29.37
C GLN A 380 3.77 9.39 -29.31
N ILE A 381 2.74 9.42 -28.44
CA ILE A 381 1.78 10.53 -28.33
C ILE A 381 2.10 11.39 -27.12
N LYS A 382 2.20 12.70 -27.33
CA LYS A 382 2.51 13.65 -26.25
C LYS A 382 1.25 14.20 -25.60
N PHE A 383 0.56 13.37 -24.83
CA PHE A 383 -0.62 13.79 -24.04
C PHE A 383 -0.27 14.88 -23.02
N LEU A 384 0.84 14.70 -22.31
CA LEU A 384 1.35 15.63 -21.29
C LEU A 384 2.74 16.14 -21.64
N GLY A 385 3.02 17.40 -21.33
CA GLY A 385 4.35 18.02 -21.42
C GLY A 385 5.33 17.45 -20.40
N LYS A 386 6.64 17.66 -20.60
CA LYS A 386 7.68 17.13 -19.70
C LYS A 386 7.49 17.64 -18.26
N THR A 387 7.22 18.93 -18.10
CA THR A 387 6.99 19.56 -16.79
C THR A 387 5.71 19.05 -16.13
N GLU A 388 4.60 19.01 -16.87
CA GLU A 388 3.32 18.46 -16.41
C GLU A 388 3.51 17.03 -15.88
N ARG A 389 4.21 16.16 -16.63
CA ARG A 389 4.49 14.78 -16.20
C ARG A 389 5.34 14.70 -14.94
N MET A 390 6.41 15.49 -14.87
CA MET A 390 7.29 15.48 -13.69
C MET A 390 6.53 15.91 -12.43
N MET A 391 5.72 16.96 -12.54
CA MET A 391 4.88 17.46 -11.45
C MET A 391 3.84 16.42 -11.01
N LEU A 392 3.06 15.88 -11.95
CA LEU A 392 2.01 14.92 -11.65
C LEU A 392 2.56 13.60 -11.08
N ASN A 393 3.71 13.13 -11.57
CA ASN A 393 4.38 11.97 -10.99
C ASN A 393 4.80 12.24 -9.54
N ALA A 394 5.39 13.40 -9.27
CA ALA A 394 5.86 13.75 -7.94
C ALA A 394 4.72 13.91 -6.91
N LEU A 395 3.58 14.46 -7.34
CA LEU A 395 2.46 14.80 -6.45
C LEU A 395 1.44 13.67 -6.30
N ILE A 396 1.19 12.89 -7.35
CA ILE A 396 0.05 11.99 -7.40
C ILE A 396 0.52 10.56 -7.67
N PHE A 397 1.12 10.31 -8.84
CA PHE A 397 1.28 8.94 -9.33
C PHE A 397 2.34 8.11 -8.59
N ASN A 398 3.39 8.74 -8.05
CA ASN A 398 4.37 8.00 -7.24
C ASN A 398 3.81 7.58 -5.87
N SER A 399 2.77 8.27 -5.41
CA SER A 399 2.16 8.09 -4.09
C SER A 399 0.79 7.39 -4.15
N GLY A 400 0.28 7.05 -5.34
CA GLY A 400 -0.96 6.29 -5.50
C GLY A 400 -2.18 6.87 -4.75
N VAL A 401 -2.98 6.01 -4.12
CA VAL A 401 -4.13 6.42 -3.28
C VAL A 401 -3.68 7.27 -2.09
N GLU A 402 -2.46 7.05 -1.58
CA GLU A 402 -1.93 7.80 -0.43
C GLU A 402 -1.72 9.28 -0.77
N ALA A 403 -1.67 9.64 -2.06
CA ALA A 403 -1.58 11.03 -2.50
C ALA A 403 -2.72 11.90 -1.97
N CYS A 404 -3.96 11.37 -1.94
CA CYS A 404 -5.13 12.08 -1.44
C CYS A 404 -5.18 12.14 0.10
N GLN A 405 -4.44 11.26 0.77
CA GLN A 405 -4.35 11.23 2.23
C GLN A 405 -3.32 12.25 2.76
N LEU A 406 -2.21 12.43 2.01
CA LEU A 406 -1.11 13.33 2.36
C LEU A 406 -0.90 14.48 1.35
N PRO A 407 -1.97 15.19 0.92
CA PRO A 407 -1.86 16.15 -0.18
C PRO A 407 -0.97 17.35 0.19
N VAL A 408 -0.99 17.80 1.45
CA VAL A 408 -0.20 18.96 1.88
C VAL A 408 1.29 18.63 1.99
N SER A 409 1.63 17.43 2.45
CA SER A 409 3.02 16.95 2.56
C SER A 409 3.63 16.73 1.19
N LEU A 410 2.85 16.23 0.22
CA LEU A 410 3.31 16.10 -1.15
C LEU A 410 3.51 17.47 -1.80
N LEU A 411 2.61 18.43 -1.55
CA LEU A 411 2.77 19.81 -1.99
C LEU A 411 4.02 20.48 -1.38
N ARG A 412 4.23 20.35 -0.06
CA ARG A 412 5.45 20.80 0.65
C ARG A 412 6.70 20.24 0.01
N ASN A 413 6.73 18.92 -0.22
CA ASN A 413 7.86 18.27 -0.84
C ASN A 413 8.11 18.75 -2.28
N HIS A 414 7.06 18.99 -3.05
CA HIS A 414 7.20 19.50 -4.40
C HIS A 414 7.78 20.93 -4.42
N VAL A 415 7.25 21.82 -3.57
CA VAL A 415 7.66 23.23 -3.52
C VAL A 415 9.03 23.40 -2.88
N PHE A 416 9.29 22.75 -1.74
CA PHE A 416 10.55 22.92 -1.00
C PHE A 416 11.61 21.88 -1.35
N GLY A 417 11.26 20.74 -1.94
CA GLY A 417 12.22 19.66 -2.23
C GLY A 417 13.28 20.08 -3.25
N PHE A 418 12.92 20.89 -4.25
CA PHE A 418 13.92 21.47 -5.16
C PHE A 418 14.88 22.39 -4.40
N HIS A 419 14.36 23.23 -3.50
CA HIS A 419 15.16 24.11 -2.67
C HIS A 419 16.11 23.33 -1.74
N GLN A 420 15.63 22.23 -1.15
CA GLN A 420 16.44 21.27 -0.39
C GLN A 420 17.59 20.68 -1.21
N GLY A 421 17.30 20.32 -2.47
CA GLY A 421 18.30 19.85 -3.42
C GLY A 421 19.40 20.89 -3.66
N CYS A 422 19.02 22.14 -3.91
CA CYS A 422 19.96 23.25 -4.10
C CYS A 422 20.84 23.50 -2.86
N ILE A 423 20.26 23.50 -1.66
CA ILE A 423 21.01 23.63 -0.40
C ILE A 423 21.99 22.47 -0.24
N SER A 424 21.52 21.24 -0.47
CA SER A 424 22.34 20.03 -0.36
C SER A 424 23.51 20.03 -1.35
N GLU A 425 23.29 20.49 -2.58
CA GLU A 425 24.33 20.62 -3.59
C GLU A 425 25.32 21.75 -3.25
N ALA A 426 24.83 22.89 -2.76
CA ALA A 426 25.66 24.00 -2.32
C ALA A 426 26.60 23.58 -1.18
N MET A 427 26.11 22.80 -0.20
CA MET A 427 26.94 22.23 0.85
C MET A 427 28.01 21.29 0.31
N ARG A 428 27.65 20.37 -0.60
CA ARG A 428 28.62 19.48 -1.26
C ARG A 428 29.71 20.25 -1.99
N LYS A 429 29.35 21.42 -2.54
CA LYS A 429 30.26 22.34 -3.26
C LYS A 429 30.88 23.43 -2.35
N LYS A 430 30.64 23.41 -1.03
CA LYS A 430 31.09 24.40 -0.04
C LYS A 430 30.80 25.86 -0.44
N ARG A 431 29.61 26.10 -0.99
CA ARG A 431 29.13 27.44 -1.35
C ARG A 431 28.40 28.09 -0.17
N PRO A 432 28.40 29.44 -0.06
CA PRO A 432 27.64 30.13 0.98
C PRO A 432 26.15 29.82 0.87
N LEU A 433 25.51 29.51 2.01
CA LEU A 433 24.13 29.01 2.08
C LEU A 433 23.10 30.14 2.29
N GLU A 434 23.53 31.28 2.79
CA GLU A 434 22.70 32.36 3.31
C GLU A 434 21.84 33.01 2.22
N SER A 435 22.36 33.10 0.99
CA SER A 435 21.59 33.57 -0.15
C SER A 435 20.52 32.57 -0.58
N LEU A 436 20.80 31.27 -0.48
CA LEU A 436 19.85 30.21 -0.80
C LEU A 436 18.76 30.16 0.27
N LEU A 437 19.12 30.09 1.55
CA LEU A 437 18.15 29.98 2.65
C LEU A 437 17.10 31.10 2.65
N ASN A 438 17.46 32.31 2.21
CA ASN A 438 16.57 33.47 2.25
C ASN A 438 15.83 33.74 0.92
N GLN A 439 16.14 33.03 -0.17
CA GLN A 439 15.50 33.21 -1.48
C GLN A 439 14.88 31.90 -1.97
N PRO A 440 13.63 31.59 -1.57
CA PRO A 440 12.88 30.52 -2.22
C PRO A 440 12.67 30.86 -3.70
N ASN A 441 12.47 29.84 -4.54
CA ASN A 441 12.56 29.92 -6.01
C ASN A 441 11.41 30.71 -6.69
N GLY A 442 10.72 31.60 -5.96
CA GLY A 442 9.55 32.34 -6.44
C GLY A 442 8.32 31.44 -6.72
N PHE A 443 8.39 30.17 -6.33
CA PHE A 443 7.34 29.17 -6.54
C PHE A 443 6.68 28.84 -5.21
N ASP A 444 5.41 29.22 -5.05
CA ASP A 444 4.63 29.00 -3.84
C ASP A 444 3.49 27.98 -4.07
N TYR A 445 2.68 27.74 -3.04
CA TYR A 445 1.54 26.83 -3.13
C TYR A 445 0.47 27.27 -4.12
N VAL A 446 0.24 28.58 -4.27
CA VAL A 446 -0.77 29.11 -5.18
C VAL A 446 -0.33 28.92 -6.63
N ALA A 447 0.93 29.19 -6.93
CA ALA A 447 1.54 28.96 -8.24
C ALA A 447 1.50 27.46 -8.60
N CYS A 448 1.86 26.58 -7.68
CA CYS A 448 1.78 25.13 -7.88
C CYS A 448 0.34 24.68 -8.19
N MET A 449 -0.64 25.17 -7.43
CA MET A 449 -2.05 24.86 -7.67
C MET A 449 -2.57 25.40 -9.00
N ALA A 450 -2.09 26.56 -9.44
CA ALA A 450 -2.40 27.08 -10.77
C ALA A 450 -1.82 26.19 -11.87
N GLU A 451 -0.58 25.71 -11.72
CA GLU A 451 0.04 24.78 -12.67
C GLU A 451 -0.68 23.43 -12.72
N LEU A 452 -1.12 22.89 -11.59
CA LEU A 452 -1.92 21.66 -11.53
C LEU A 452 -3.25 21.80 -12.26
N ARG A 453 -3.97 22.91 -12.02
CA ARG A 453 -5.24 23.18 -12.73
C ARG A 453 -5.00 23.38 -14.23
N ALA A 454 -3.90 24.04 -14.62
CA ALA A 454 -3.52 24.18 -16.02
C ALA A 454 -3.18 22.82 -16.66
N ALA A 455 -2.48 21.94 -15.94
CA ALA A 455 -2.19 20.58 -16.40
C ALA A 455 -3.47 19.75 -16.57
N LEU A 456 -4.41 19.84 -15.62
CA LEU A 456 -5.72 19.19 -15.72
C LEU A 456 -6.52 19.71 -16.93
N GLN A 457 -6.54 21.03 -17.16
CA GLN A 457 -7.19 21.60 -18.34
C GLN A 457 -6.53 21.15 -19.65
N SER A 458 -5.20 21.10 -19.69
CA SER A 458 -4.48 20.59 -20.85
C SER A 458 -4.77 19.11 -21.10
N LEU A 459 -4.90 18.32 -20.05
CA LEU A 459 -5.24 16.89 -20.14
C LEU A 459 -6.66 16.70 -20.68
N ARG A 460 -7.64 17.43 -20.13
CA ARG A 460 -9.03 17.44 -20.62
C ARG A 460 -9.13 17.85 -22.09
N LEU A 461 -8.33 18.83 -22.52
CA LEU A 461 -8.23 19.20 -23.94
C LEU A 461 -7.67 18.05 -24.79
N ALA A 462 -6.65 17.35 -24.31
CA ALA A 462 -6.07 16.19 -25.00
C ALA A 462 -7.03 15.00 -25.05
N HIS A 463 -7.81 14.75 -23.98
CA HIS A 463 -8.83 13.72 -23.91
C HIS A 463 -10.00 14.01 -24.86
N MET A 464 -10.46 15.26 -24.89
CA MET A 464 -11.48 15.74 -25.82
C MET A 464 -11.00 15.72 -27.29
N ALA A 465 -9.73 16.04 -27.54
CA ALA A 465 -9.11 15.89 -28.86
C ALA A 465 -8.99 14.41 -29.27
N THR A 466 -8.71 13.52 -28.31
CA THR A 466 -8.67 12.06 -28.52
C THR A 466 -10.04 11.53 -28.93
N ALA A 467 -11.13 11.98 -28.30
CA ALA A 467 -12.49 11.69 -28.76
C ALA A 467 -12.70 12.07 -30.24
N HIS A 468 -12.21 13.22 -30.68
CA HIS A 468 -12.33 13.62 -32.08
C HIS A 468 -11.58 12.67 -33.03
N ILE A 469 -10.36 12.27 -32.67
CA ILE A 469 -9.56 11.34 -33.47
C ILE A 469 -10.25 9.97 -33.55
N LEU A 470 -10.69 9.42 -32.41
CA LEU A 470 -11.41 8.15 -32.36
C LEU A 470 -12.73 8.20 -33.13
N CYS A 471 -13.40 9.36 -33.15
CA CYS A 471 -14.57 9.62 -33.98
C CYS A 471 -14.24 9.62 -35.48
N GLN A 472 -13.19 10.33 -35.91
CA GLN A 472 -12.77 10.36 -37.32
C GLN A 472 -12.36 8.97 -37.84
N HIS A 473 -11.71 8.17 -37.00
CA HIS A 473 -11.20 6.84 -37.35
C HIS A 473 -12.14 5.70 -36.92
N GLN A 474 -13.35 6.02 -36.46
CA GLN A 474 -14.39 5.04 -36.14
C GLN A 474 -13.88 3.95 -35.19
N ARG A 475 -13.33 4.38 -34.05
CA ARG A 475 -12.85 3.48 -33.00
C ARG A 475 -13.91 3.32 -31.91
N SER A 476 -14.13 2.09 -31.47
CA SER A 476 -15.15 1.74 -30.47
C SER A 476 -14.94 2.41 -29.10
N GLU A 477 -13.68 2.73 -28.79
CA GLU A 477 -13.18 3.36 -27.58
C GLU A 477 -13.74 4.78 -27.39
N LEU A 478 -14.25 5.40 -28.46
CA LEU A 478 -15.00 6.66 -28.39
C LEU A 478 -16.15 6.60 -27.39
N ILE A 479 -16.87 5.47 -27.31
CA ILE A 479 -18.01 5.32 -26.41
C ILE A 479 -17.54 5.46 -24.95
N THR A 480 -16.39 4.86 -24.62
CA THR A 480 -15.77 5.00 -23.29
C THR A 480 -15.44 6.45 -22.99
N VAL A 481 -14.81 7.16 -23.94
CA VAL A 481 -14.47 8.59 -23.77
C VAL A 481 -15.72 9.46 -23.60
N LEU A 482 -16.78 9.18 -24.36
CA LEU A 482 -18.05 9.89 -24.28
C LEU A 482 -18.67 9.73 -22.89
N LEU A 483 -18.76 8.50 -22.39
CA LEU A 483 -19.31 8.20 -21.07
C LEU A 483 -18.45 8.77 -19.93
N ASP A 484 -17.12 8.79 -20.10
CA ASP A 484 -16.20 9.39 -19.13
C ASP A 484 -16.34 10.93 -19.07
N LEU A 485 -16.45 11.61 -20.22
CA LEU A 485 -16.51 13.07 -20.30
C LEU A 485 -17.91 13.65 -20.06
N ARG A 486 -18.96 12.86 -20.32
CA ARG A 486 -20.38 13.25 -20.20
C ARG A 486 -21.20 12.08 -19.64
N PRO A 487 -21.04 11.71 -18.36
CA PRO A 487 -21.76 10.58 -17.76
C PRO A 487 -23.28 10.81 -17.68
N GLU A 488 -23.72 12.07 -17.66
CA GLU A 488 -25.14 12.46 -17.60
C GLU A 488 -25.82 12.48 -18.98
N LEU A 489 -25.07 12.26 -20.05
CA LEU A 489 -25.60 12.38 -21.41
C LEU A 489 -26.68 11.33 -21.67
N ASP A 490 -27.85 11.76 -22.14
CA ASP A 490 -28.92 10.85 -22.51
C ASP A 490 -28.47 9.98 -23.70
N PRO A 491 -28.36 8.64 -23.55
CA PRO A 491 -28.00 7.76 -24.65
C PRO A 491 -29.18 7.47 -25.58
N THR A 492 -30.39 7.99 -25.31
CA THR A 492 -31.59 7.73 -26.13
C THR A 492 -31.45 8.14 -27.60
N PRO A 493 -30.76 9.23 -27.98
CA PRO A 493 -30.49 9.52 -29.39
C PRO A 493 -29.63 8.44 -30.06
N LEU A 494 -28.67 7.83 -29.34
CA LEU A 494 -27.92 6.67 -29.83
C LEU A 494 -28.84 5.48 -30.09
N LYS A 495 -29.92 5.32 -29.30
CA LYS A 495 -30.93 4.28 -29.55
C LYS A 495 -31.71 4.49 -30.84
N ARG A 496 -31.86 5.73 -31.35
CA ARG A 496 -32.52 5.98 -32.65
C ARG A 496 -31.65 5.57 -33.84
N LEU A 497 -30.35 5.50 -33.61
CA LEU A 497 -29.37 5.00 -34.57
C LEU A 497 -29.25 3.47 -34.51
N LEU A 498 -29.64 2.81 -33.41
CA LEU A 498 -29.64 1.34 -33.31
C LEU A 498 -30.57 0.62 -34.34
N PRO A 499 -31.79 1.09 -34.68
CA PRO A 499 -32.67 0.56 -35.74
C PRO A 499 -32.00 0.24 -37.07
N THR A 500 -31.05 1.06 -37.52
CA THR A 500 -30.29 0.86 -38.76
C THR A 500 -29.15 -0.17 -38.61
N LEU A 501 -28.85 -0.60 -37.37
CA LEU A 501 -27.78 -1.54 -37.01
C LEU A 501 -28.33 -2.94 -36.66
N PHE A 502 -29.64 -3.04 -36.42
CA PHE A 502 -30.30 -4.31 -36.14
C PHE A 502 -30.55 -5.09 -37.43
N ASN A 503 -29.75 -6.13 -37.67
CA ASN A 503 -30.27 -7.31 -38.38
C ASN A 503 -31.13 -8.13 -37.40
N GLN A 504 -32.16 -8.79 -37.93
CA GLN A 504 -33.33 -9.37 -37.22
C GLN A 504 -33.07 -10.45 -36.12
N GLN A 505 -31.87 -10.59 -35.55
CA GLN A 505 -31.50 -11.71 -34.67
C GLN A 505 -31.12 -11.37 -33.23
N GLY A 506 -31.37 -10.15 -32.73
CA GLY A 506 -31.48 -9.88 -31.29
C GLY A 506 -30.20 -9.99 -30.43
N VAL A 507 -29.02 -10.24 -31.02
CA VAL A 507 -27.73 -10.21 -30.31
C VAL A 507 -26.91 -9.01 -30.78
N ILE A 508 -26.46 -8.20 -29.82
CA ILE A 508 -25.71 -6.97 -30.06
C ILE A 508 -24.26 -7.31 -30.41
N GLY A 509 -23.86 -7.06 -31.65
CA GLY A 509 -22.47 -6.85 -32.00
C GLY A 509 -22.18 -5.35 -32.13
N LEU A 510 -21.73 -4.69 -31.06
CA LEU A 510 -21.22 -3.30 -31.11
C LEU A 510 -19.99 -3.14 -32.03
N ASN A 511 -19.51 -4.22 -32.64
CA ASN A 511 -18.32 -4.29 -33.48
C ASN A 511 -18.60 -4.19 -34.99
N SER A 512 -19.84 -3.96 -35.44
CA SER A 512 -20.06 -3.77 -36.88
C SER A 512 -19.55 -2.37 -37.29
N SER A 513 -18.40 -2.31 -37.97
CA SER A 513 -17.81 -1.06 -38.47
C SER A 513 -18.83 -0.19 -39.23
N ALA A 514 -19.76 -0.80 -39.98
CA ALA A 514 -20.87 -0.13 -40.66
C ALA A 514 -21.80 0.68 -39.73
N ALA A 515 -21.97 0.24 -38.49
CA ALA A 515 -22.78 0.92 -37.51
C ALA A 515 -22.16 2.22 -37.04
N LEU A 516 -20.87 2.14 -36.78
CA LEU A 516 -20.08 3.27 -36.36
C LEU A 516 -19.91 4.25 -37.52
N GLU A 517 -19.72 3.79 -38.76
CA GLU A 517 -19.74 4.61 -39.97
C GLU A 517 -21.01 5.48 -40.07
N HIS A 518 -22.19 4.87 -39.91
CA HIS A 518 -23.46 5.60 -40.01
C HIS A 518 -23.64 6.61 -38.87
N LEU A 519 -23.24 6.22 -37.65
CA LEU A 519 -23.26 7.09 -36.49
C LEU A 519 -22.29 8.27 -36.65
N MET A 520 -21.10 8.05 -37.20
CA MET A 520 -20.10 9.09 -37.42
C MET A 520 -20.47 10.06 -38.55
N ALA A 521 -21.12 9.58 -39.62
CA ALA A 521 -21.61 10.43 -40.70
C ALA A 521 -22.67 11.45 -40.24
N GLN A 522 -23.39 11.12 -39.17
CA GLN A 522 -24.50 11.92 -38.62
C GLN A 522 -24.12 12.62 -37.30
N ALA A 523 -22.88 12.45 -36.81
CA ALA A 523 -22.42 12.94 -35.51
C ALA A 523 -22.54 14.45 -35.30
N ALA A 524 -22.54 15.23 -36.38
CA ALA A 524 -22.65 16.69 -36.34
C ALA A 524 -24.05 17.22 -36.70
N ASP A 525 -25.04 16.35 -36.92
CA ASP A 525 -26.42 16.75 -37.22
C ASP A 525 -27.27 16.76 -35.93
N PRO A 526 -27.62 17.95 -35.38
CA PRO A 526 -28.43 18.05 -34.17
C PRO A 526 -29.81 17.42 -34.32
N ALA A 527 -30.36 17.36 -35.55
CA ALA A 527 -31.67 16.76 -35.79
C ALA A 527 -31.65 15.24 -35.58
N ILE A 528 -30.47 14.61 -35.71
CA ILE A 528 -30.30 13.16 -35.62
C ILE A 528 -29.70 12.76 -34.27
N MET A 529 -28.64 13.43 -33.85
CA MET A 529 -27.91 13.12 -32.62
C MET A 529 -28.48 13.81 -31.38
N GLY A 530 -29.36 14.81 -31.56
CA GLY A 530 -29.75 15.71 -30.47
C GLY A 530 -28.69 16.77 -30.21
N ASP A 531 -29.13 17.86 -29.57
CA ASP A 531 -28.31 19.06 -29.37
C ASP A 531 -27.06 18.78 -28.51
N GLU A 532 -27.18 17.94 -27.48
CA GLU A 532 -26.09 17.63 -26.54
C GLU A 532 -24.94 16.85 -27.18
N LEU A 533 -25.25 15.79 -27.94
CA LEU A 533 -24.23 14.98 -28.63
C LEU A 533 -23.57 15.78 -29.76
N SER A 534 -24.36 16.51 -30.54
CA SER A 534 -23.81 17.39 -31.58
C SER A 534 -22.89 18.47 -30.98
N ALA A 535 -23.26 19.03 -29.81
CA ALA A 535 -22.41 19.96 -29.09
C ALA A 535 -21.10 19.31 -28.61
N PHE A 536 -21.16 18.08 -28.07
CA PHE A 536 -19.98 17.31 -27.67
C PHE A 536 -19.00 17.11 -28.84
N PHE A 537 -19.47 16.64 -30.00
CA PHE A 537 -18.59 16.46 -31.17
C PHE A 537 -18.03 17.78 -31.70
N GLY A 538 -18.81 18.87 -31.62
CA GLY A 538 -18.34 20.23 -31.91
C GLY A 538 -17.25 20.70 -30.94
N GLU A 539 -17.35 20.37 -29.65
CA GLU A 539 -16.30 20.60 -28.65
C GLU A 539 -15.05 19.76 -28.90
N ALA A 540 -15.21 18.46 -29.20
CA ALA A 540 -14.14 17.54 -29.55
C ALA A 540 -13.30 18.07 -30.72
N LYS A 541 -13.97 18.47 -31.80
CA LYS A 541 -13.33 19.08 -32.98
C LYS A 541 -12.59 20.37 -32.65
N ARG A 542 -13.19 21.25 -31.83
CA ARG A 542 -12.56 22.50 -31.40
C ARG A 542 -11.35 22.25 -30.49
N ALA A 543 -11.41 21.24 -29.61
CA ALA A 543 -10.30 20.86 -28.75
C ALA A 543 -9.13 20.33 -29.59
N PHE A 544 -9.40 19.44 -30.55
CA PHE A 544 -8.40 18.95 -31.49
C PHE A 544 -7.66 20.09 -32.21
N GLY A 545 -8.39 21.09 -32.72
CA GLY A 545 -7.79 22.27 -33.34
C GLY A 545 -6.93 23.15 -32.42
N LYS A 546 -7.02 23.00 -31.10
CA LYS A 546 -6.21 23.71 -30.11
C LYS A 546 -4.96 22.93 -29.67
N VAL A 547 -4.89 21.63 -29.91
CA VAL A 547 -3.78 20.78 -29.47
C VAL A 547 -2.72 20.70 -30.57
N ASN A 548 -1.59 21.39 -30.38
CA ASN A 548 -0.43 21.33 -31.29
C ASN A 548 0.72 20.50 -30.70
N ARG A 549 0.42 19.25 -30.31
CA ARG A 549 1.38 18.31 -29.71
C ARG A 549 1.62 17.13 -30.67
N GLN A 550 2.78 16.48 -30.56
CA GLN A 550 3.08 15.25 -31.29
C GLN A 550 2.01 14.17 -31.01
N GLY A 551 1.58 13.47 -32.05
CA GLY A 551 0.49 12.50 -32.03
C GLY A 551 -0.89 13.12 -32.36
N PHE A 552 -1.03 14.44 -32.29
CA PHE A 552 -2.28 15.14 -32.64
C PHE A 552 -2.19 15.87 -33.99
N ARG A 553 -1.06 15.79 -34.68
CA ARG A 553 -0.88 16.46 -35.97
C ARG A 553 -1.41 15.60 -37.11
N PRO A 554 -1.96 16.18 -38.18
CA PRO A 554 -2.47 15.41 -39.31
C PRO A 554 -1.46 14.40 -39.90
N GLU A 555 -0.17 14.76 -39.93
CA GLU A 555 0.91 13.88 -40.38
C GLU A 555 1.18 12.68 -39.45
N ASP A 556 0.93 12.83 -38.15
CA ASP A 556 1.08 11.75 -37.18
C ASP A 556 -0.09 10.76 -37.28
N LEU A 557 -1.31 11.28 -37.53
CA LEU A 557 -2.54 10.50 -37.68
C LEU A 557 -2.62 9.68 -38.97
N ALA A 558 -1.65 9.81 -39.87
CA ALA A 558 -1.51 8.91 -41.02
C ALA A 558 -1.02 7.51 -40.63
N LYS A 559 -0.56 7.32 -39.38
CA LYS A 559 -0.03 6.05 -38.86
C LYS A 559 -1.08 5.37 -37.99
N GLU A 560 -1.46 4.14 -38.34
CA GLU A 560 -2.44 3.35 -37.58
C GLU A 560 -2.00 3.14 -36.11
N GLU A 561 -0.71 2.93 -35.87
CA GLU A 561 -0.15 2.78 -34.52
C GLU A 561 -0.45 3.97 -33.59
N ILE A 562 -0.53 5.19 -34.13
CA ILE A 562 -0.86 6.39 -33.36
C ILE A 562 -2.36 6.42 -33.02
N ILE A 563 -3.21 6.00 -33.94
CA ILE A 563 -4.67 5.90 -33.72
C ILE A 563 -4.96 4.81 -32.68
N ASP A 564 -4.29 3.65 -32.79
CA ASP A 564 -4.33 2.58 -31.79
C ASP A 564 -3.86 3.09 -30.42
N GLY A 565 -2.78 3.88 -30.39
CA GLY A 565 -2.27 4.53 -29.18
C GLY A 565 -3.30 5.47 -28.53
N HIS A 566 -4.07 6.22 -29.31
CA HIS A 566 -5.19 7.03 -28.80
C HIS A 566 -6.30 6.17 -28.20
N GLY A 567 -6.62 5.02 -28.81
CA GLY A 567 -7.60 4.07 -28.29
C GLY A 567 -7.16 3.46 -26.96
N ALA A 568 -5.91 3.00 -26.89
CA ALA A 568 -5.31 2.44 -25.67
C ALA A 568 -5.22 3.46 -24.52
N ALA A 569 -4.95 4.73 -24.82
CA ALA A 569 -4.80 5.79 -23.83
C ALA A 569 -6.13 6.35 -23.30
N ALA A 570 -7.22 6.23 -24.05
CA ALA A 570 -8.52 6.86 -23.76
C ALA A 570 -8.99 6.70 -22.30
N ALA A 571 -9.15 5.46 -21.84
CA ALA A 571 -9.60 5.17 -20.48
C ALA A 571 -8.59 5.62 -19.41
N ALA A 572 -7.28 5.62 -19.73
CA ALA A 572 -6.25 6.09 -18.81
C ALA A 572 -6.32 7.60 -18.62
N LEU A 573 -6.58 8.38 -19.68
CA LEU A 573 -6.75 9.83 -19.60
C LEU A 573 -7.88 10.21 -18.63
N GLY A 574 -9.07 9.60 -18.78
CA GLY A 574 -10.19 9.84 -17.86
C GLY A 574 -9.90 9.46 -16.40
N ARG A 575 -9.15 8.37 -16.17
CA ARG A 575 -8.70 8.00 -14.81
C ARG A 575 -7.70 9.01 -14.22
N ILE A 576 -6.73 9.46 -15.01
CA ILE A 576 -5.72 10.47 -14.62
C ILE A 576 -6.43 11.78 -14.27
N GLU A 577 -7.41 12.22 -15.06
CA GLU A 577 -8.23 13.41 -14.75
C GLU A 577 -8.90 13.30 -13.38
N ARG A 578 -9.61 12.19 -13.12
CA ARG A 578 -10.26 11.94 -11.82
C ARG A 578 -9.29 11.84 -10.66
N GLU A 579 -8.09 11.29 -10.86
CA GLU A 579 -7.05 11.26 -9.82
C GLU A 579 -6.55 12.68 -9.48
N ILE A 580 -6.32 13.52 -10.48
CA ILE A 580 -5.93 14.92 -10.28
C ILE A 580 -7.04 15.71 -9.58
N GLU A 581 -8.29 15.54 -10.00
CA GLU A 581 -9.45 16.20 -9.38
C GLU A 581 -9.63 15.79 -7.93
N ARG A 582 -9.59 14.49 -7.63
CA ARG A 582 -9.67 13.98 -6.25
C ARG A 582 -8.56 14.56 -5.39
N TRP A 583 -7.34 14.66 -5.92
CA TRP A 583 -6.23 15.24 -5.19
C TRP A 583 -6.42 16.75 -4.93
N ILE A 584 -6.86 17.52 -5.93
CA ILE A 584 -7.18 18.94 -5.77
C ILE A 584 -8.27 19.13 -4.71
N HIS A 585 -9.35 18.34 -4.78
CA HIS A 585 -10.42 18.38 -3.79
C HIS A 585 -9.95 18.02 -2.37
N ALA A 586 -9.11 16.99 -2.23
CA ALA A 586 -8.54 16.62 -0.93
C ALA A 586 -7.69 17.75 -0.35
N LEU A 587 -6.91 18.43 -1.20
CA LEU A 587 -6.11 19.57 -0.78
C LEU A 587 -6.99 20.77 -0.36
N GLU A 588 -8.00 21.12 -1.15
CA GLU A 588 -8.94 22.20 -0.85
C GLU A 588 -9.72 21.93 0.45
N ALA A 589 -10.18 20.69 0.66
CA ALA A 589 -10.85 20.28 1.89
C ALA A 589 -9.96 20.48 3.14
N LYS A 590 -8.64 20.25 3.03
CA LYS A 590 -7.68 20.50 4.12
C LYS A 590 -7.50 22.01 4.38
N ALA A 591 -7.60 22.86 3.36
CA ALA A 591 -7.60 24.32 3.56
C ALA A 591 -8.87 24.78 4.27
N ASP A 592 -10.03 24.33 3.79
CA ASP A 592 -11.33 24.71 4.34
C ASP A 592 -11.49 24.27 5.80
N ARG A 593 -11.07 23.04 6.12
CA ARG A 593 -11.10 22.51 7.50
C ARG A 593 -10.39 23.44 8.48
N ALA A 594 -9.27 24.02 8.08
CA ALA A 594 -8.53 24.84 9.01
C ALA A 594 -8.91 26.31 8.99
N ILE A 595 -9.41 26.85 7.87
CA ILE A 595 -10.13 28.12 7.89
C ILE A 595 -11.27 28.02 8.89
N TYR A 596 -12.01 26.91 8.89
CA TYR A 596 -13.07 26.65 9.85
C TYR A 596 -12.55 26.57 11.30
N LEU A 597 -11.48 25.79 11.55
CA LEU A 597 -10.90 25.67 12.91
C LEU A 597 -10.39 27.01 13.44
N ASN A 598 -9.76 27.83 12.59
CA ASN A 598 -9.32 29.18 12.99
C ASN A 598 -10.49 30.11 13.31
N LYS A 599 -11.60 30.01 12.58
CA LYS A 599 -12.83 30.78 12.86
C LYS A 599 -13.47 30.34 14.19
N LYS A 600 -13.47 29.04 14.50
CA LYS A 600 -14.08 28.47 15.72
C LYS A 600 -13.24 28.71 16.97
N GLN A 601 -11.92 28.66 16.83
CA GLN A 601 -10.95 28.88 17.88
C GLN A 601 -9.79 29.69 17.30
N PRO A 602 -9.79 31.02 17.45
CA PRO A 602 -8.69 31.87 16.99
C PRO A 602 -7.37 31.38 17.61
N GLY A 603 -6.44 30.91 16.77
CA GLY A 603 -5.20 30.26 17.22
C GLY A 603 -5.22 28.72 17.16
N ALA A 604 -6.35 28.05 16.94
CA ALA A 604 -6.39 26.60 16.72
C ALA A 604 -5.99 26.17 15.30
N CYS A 605 -5.76 27.13 14.40
CA CYS A 605 -5.06 26.87 13.14
C CYS A 605 -3.72 26.15 13.41
N ASP A 606 -3.07 26.49 14.52
CA ASP A 606 -1.85 25.86 15.00
C ASP A 606 -2.08 24.35 15.28
N LEU A 607 -3.19 23.98 15.93
CA LEU A 607 -3.55 22.56 16.19
C LEU A 607 -4.02 21.80 14.94
N ALA A 608 -4.73 22.47 14.03
CA ALA A 608 -5.19 21.91 12.76
C ALA A 608 -4.05 21.55 11.80
N TYR A 609 -2.90 22.19 11.98
CA TYR A 609 -1.81 22.21 11.01
C TYR A 609 -0.43 21.82 11.55
N GLY A 610 -0.34 21.38 12.81
CA GLY A 610 0.87 20.82 13.42
C GLY A 610 1.74 21.86 14.14
N SER A 611 1.16 22.60 15.08
CA SER A 611 1.88 23.46 16.02
C SER A 611 1.43 23.06 17.43
N ALA A 612 2.19 22.14 18.02
CA ALA A 612 2.32 22.15 19.46
C ALA A 612 3.30 23.27 19.80
N CYS A 613 2.84 24.28 20.54
CA CYS A 613 3.69 25.32 21.11
C CYS A 613 4.86 24.68 21.86
N ILE A 614 6.09 24.87 21.38
CA ILE A 614 7.27 24.76 22.23
C ILE A 614 7.23 26.01 23.12
N GLU A 615 6.66 25.89 24.32
CA GLU A 615 6.55 27.00 25.25
C GLU A 615 7.93 27.55 25.63
N GLY A 616 8.12 28.84 25.36
CA GLY A 616 9.29 29.61 25.76
C GLY A 616 8.91 31.09 25.92
N HIS A 617 8.66 31.47 27.17
CA HIS A 617 8.51 32.83 27.71
C HIS A 617 7.16 33.55 27.54
N GLY A 618 6.54 33.78 28.69
CA GLY A 618 5.23 34.38 28.84
C GLY A 618 5.18 35.87 28.59
N VAL A 619 3.99 36.30 28.15
CA VAL A 619 3.49 37.66 28.32
C VAL A 619 2.00 37.53 28.60
N THR A 620 1.61 37.87 29.84
CA THR A 620 0.22 38.08 30.22
C THR A 620 -0.30 39.32 29.53
N ASN A 621 -1.47 39.26 28.89
CA ASN A 621 -2.45 40.36 28.87
C ASN A 621 -3.81 39.88 28.33
N THR A 622 -4.81 39.91 29.20
CA THR A 622 -6.25 40.00 28.88
C THR A 622 -6.58 41.44 28.46
N PRO A 623 -7.61 41.67 27.61
CA PRO A 623 -8.95 41.91 28.18
C PRO A 623 -10.14 41.34 27.38
N THR A 624 -11.21 41.17 28.16
CA THR A 624 -12.60 40.77 27.89
C THR A 624 -13.36 41.63 26.87
N ALA A 625 -14.20 41.01 26.05
CA ALA A 625 -15.38 41.63 25.46
C ALA A 625 -16.52 40.60 25.27
N ASP A 626 -17.71 40.98 25.73
CA ASP A 626 -18.97 40.23 25.74
C ASP A 626 -19.49 39.86 24.33
N TYR A 627 -20.06 38.66 24.19
CA TYR A 627 -20.72 38.17 22.97
C TYR A 627 -22.22 37.93 23.22
N ASP A 628 -23.07 38.53 22.39
CA ASP A 628 -24.54 38.46 22.38
C ASP A 628 -25.03 37.44 21.33
N PRO A 629 -25.75 36.36 21.71
CA PRO A 629 -26.05 35.24 20.82
C PRO A 629 -27.34 35.35 20.00
N HIS A 630 -27.97 36.52 19.83
CA HIS A 630 -29.26 36.62 19.14
C HIS A 630 -29.25 37.32 17.77
N LYS A 631 -28.51 36.80 16.78
CA LYS A 631 -28.80 37.05 15.35
C LYS A 631 -28.39 35.88 14.44
N GLY A 632 -29.34 35.01 14.12
CA GLY A 632 -29.21 34.00 13.07
C GLY A 632 -30.55 33.77 12.38
N GLY A 633 -30.70 34.32 11.17
CA GLY A 633 -31.85 34.11 10.28
C GLY A 633 -31.38 33.69 8.89
N THR A 634 -31.69 32.43 8.57
CA THR A 634 -31.78 31.71 7.28
C THR A 634 -31.70 32.49 5.96
N ASP A 635 -30.92 31.99 5.00
CA ASP A 635 -31.44 31.24 3.83
C ASP A 635 -30.31 30.70 2.93
N VAL A 636 -30.34 29.39 2.61
CA VAL A 636 -29.47 28.77 1.58
C VAL A 636 -30.31 27.84 0.72
N SER A 637 -30.63 28.29 -0.49
CA SER A 637 -31.11 27.44 -1.58
C SER A 637 -30.52 27.92 -2.91
N ALA A 638 -29.50 27.23 -3.39
CA ALA A 638 -29.11 27.16 -4.81
C ALA A 638 -27.97 26.14 -4.98
N VAL A 639 -28.31 24.93 -5.41
CA VAL A 639 -27.34 23.94 -5.91
C VAL A 639 -27.25 24.14 -7.42
N GLY A 640 -26.11 24.65 -7.87
CA GLY A 640 -25.70 24.70 -9.28
C GLY A 640 -24.24 24.28 -9.37
N ALA A 641 -23.94 23.33 -10.26
CA ALA A 641 -22.60 22.75 -10.44
C ALA A 641 -21.56 23.83 -10.82
N PRO A 642 -20.35 23.86 -10.22
CA PRO A 642 -19.36 24.86 -10.56
C PRO A 642 -18.42 24.35 -11.66
N VAL A 643 -18.60 24.88 -12.87
CA VAL A 643 -17.55 24.88 -13.89
C VAL A 643 -16.69 26.12 -13.64
N GLY A 644 -15.48 25.92 -13.13
CA GLY A 644 -14.42 26.93 -13.09
C GLY A 644 -14.41 27.85 -11.87
N ASN A 645 -14.39 27.31 -10.65
CA ASN A 645 -14.12 28.12 -9.46
C ASN A 645 -12.61 28.40 -9.35
N THR A 646 -12.21 29.65 -9.62
CA THR A 646 -11.06 30.22 -8.93
C THR A 646 -11.24 30.00 -7.42
N PRO A 647 -10.20 29.60 -6.68
CA PRO A 647 -10.30 29.49 -5.23
C PRO A 647 -10.88 30.80 -4.68
N SER A 648 -11.78 30.70 -3.69
CA SER A 648 -12.29 31.90 -3.01
C SER A 648 -11.09 32.74 -2.57
N HIS A 649 -11.23 34.07 -2.58
CA HIS A 649 -10.14 34.96 -2.16
C HIS A 649 -9.60 34.56 -0.78
N GLU A 650 -10.47 34.09 0.12
CA GLU A 650 -10.12 33.54 1.43
C GLU A 650 -9.22 32.30 1.34
N ALA A 651 -9.50 31.35 0.44
CA ALA A 651 -8.69 30.15 0.26
C ALA A 651 -7.30 30.48 -0.30
N ALA A 652 -7.21 31.40 -1.27
CA ALA A 652 -5.92 31.83 -1.82
C ALA A 652 -5.03 32.51 -0.77
N ASP A 653 -5.62 33.34 0.09
CA ASP A 653 -4.90 33.99 1.19
C ASP A 653 -4.47 32.98 2.26
N SER A 654 -5.33 32.00 2.57
CA SER A 654 -5.00 30.88 3.47
C SER A 654 -3.75 30.11 3.00
N TRP A 655 -3.67 29.79 1.71
CA TRP A 655 -2.50 29.10 1.13
C TRP A 655 -1.22 29.93 1.17
N LYS A 656 -1.31 31.26 0.96
CA LYS A 656 -0.15 32.15 1.07
C LYS A 656 0.37 32.22 2.50
N ASN A 657 -0.53 32.34 3.47
CA ASN A 657 -0.17 32.36 4.89
C ASN A 657 0.51 31.04 5.30
N ARG A 658 -0.09 29.91 4.90
CA ARG A 658 0.47 28.57 5.11
C ARG A 658 1.85 28.40 4.47
N TYR A 659 2.05 28.90 3.25
CA TYR A 659 3.36 28.89 2.60
C TYR A 659 4.40 29.68 3.40
N ALA A 660 4.06 30.89 3.87
CA ALA A 660 4.98 31.71 4.66
C ALA A 660 5.38 31.03 5.98
N GLU A 661 4.43 30.39 6.64
CA GLU A 661 4.66 29.63 7.87
C GLU A 661 5.56 28.41 7.63
N ASP A 662 5.21 27.56 6.67
CA ASP A 662 6.02 26.39 6.32
C ASP A 662 7.43 26.81 5.88
N LEU A 663 7.57 27.89 5.09
CA LEU A 663 8.87 28.42 4.68
C LEU A 663 9.72 28.79 5.90
N SER A 664 9.15 29.48 6.88
CA SER A 664 9.85 29.84 8.13
C SER A 664 10.32 28.59 8.90
N ARG A 665 9.46 27.58 9.01
CA ARG A 665 9.78 26.29 9.66
C ARG A 665 10.90 25.56 8.91
N PHE A 666 10.83 25.48 7.59
CA PHE A 666 11.85 24.85 6.75
C PHE A 666 13.19 25.57 6.88
N GLN A 667 13.20 26.90 6.81
CA GLN A 667 14.41 27.70 7.03
C GLN A 667 15.03 27.47 8.41
N SER A 668 14.20 27.45 9.47
CA SER A 668 14.64 27.15 10.82
C SER A 668 15.26 25.75 10.90
N GLN A 669 14.59 24.75 10.33
CA GLN A 669 15.08 23.37 10.34
C GLN A 669 16.37 23.19 9.55
N PHE A 670 16.55 23.86 8.41
CA PHE A 670 17.84 23.83 7.71
C PHE A 670 18.95 24.48 8.50
N ARG A 671 18.68 25.59 9.20
CA ARG A 671 19.67 26.19 10.10
C ARG A 671 20.03 25.23 11.24
N LYS A 672 19.08 24.48 11.79
CA LYS A 672 19.36 23.43 12.79
C LYS A 672 20.22 22.30 12.21
N LEU A 673 19.83 21.75 11.07
CA LEU A 673 20.51 20.60 10.45
C LEU A 673 21.90 20.94 9.89
N TYR A 674 22.11 22.18 9.43
CA TYR A 674 23.29 22.55 8.64
C TYR A 674 24.04 23.80 9.13
N GLY A 675 23.45 24.61 10.00
CA GLY A 675 24.05 25.87 10.48
C GLY A 675 25.29 25.69 11.36
N GLY A 676 25.54 24.48 11.86
CA GLY A 676 26.81 24.14 12.53
C GLY A 676 28.00 23.88 11.59
N GLN A 677 27.79 23.90 10.27
CA GLN A 677 28.83 23.60 9.26
C GLN A 677 29.34 24.84 8.49
N SER A 678 28.93 26.05 8.90
CA SER A 678 29.39 27.33 8.32
C SER A 678 30.84 27.66 8.69
#